data_AF-A0A6P7P390-F1
#
_entry.id   AF-A0A6P7P390-F1
#
_cell.length_a   1.000
_cell.length_b   1.000
_cell.length_c   1.000
_cell.angle_alpha   90.00
_cell.angle_beta   90.00
_cell.angle_gamma   90.00
#
_symmetry.space_group_name_H-M   'P 1'
#
loop_
_entity.id
_entity.type
_entity.pdbx_description
1 polymer ?
#
loop_
_entity_poly.entity_id
_entity_poly.type
_entity_poly.pdbx_seq_one_letter_code
_entity_poly.pdbx_strand_id
1 'polypeptide(L)'
;MGIIRTLAFSFAVVCRSPVRNQNKIIMSRQLHARRTVGVDKNVWVEFTQLVAKYKVVNLGQGFPDFCPPQFIRDAFCEAVQGGPSMHQYTRAFGHPRLVKSLAKVFSGIMQHEIDPFEDVLVTVGAYEALFCAVQALIDEGDEVIIVEPFFDCYYPMVKMTGAKAVYVPLRPKREGGAALSSGDWVLSAEELASKITPRTKAIVINTPNNPLGKVYKTEELRVIADACVRHDMLCISDEVYEWLTYDGAKHVKIASLPGMWERTITIGSAGKTFCATGWKVGWAIGSGHVMKHLKTVHQNSVYHCATAAQEAVARGFERELEVFGTARSYLQQLPAAMSAKRDKLAACLQSVGLQPVMPEGGFFMIVDISSVEANFSDESCKDEPHDFRFVKWLIKEKGLGTIPVSAFYSPEHREEFEKYIRFCFVKEDSTLDAAADILRKWSHNDDVGIVGNEEEEGALEVNNRHVLVRGKMSTGVAAKRPQIMSSQPEERIDWKRKKAEIKESKKKRKEAKLIKQVEKQKQQEAAEQAKLEQRPSKTGRAHTVSIALPGSVLDNAQSTELRTYLAGQIARACVVFSIDEIIVFDEQGEDVKSVEGEFKGVGKKGHACIQLARILQYLECPQYLRKFFFPKHPDLQYAGLLNPLDSPHHMRIDEESEYREGIVLERPTKQGKGSLVNCGMRKDVRIDKQLQAGLRVTVQLNETQNQESKMYKGVVVAPHVPRTEGGLYWGYSVRLASCLSAVFTESPYKEGYDLTIGTSERGSNVDQSVLSPFKHLLVVFGGLQGLEASVDTDQNLDVSDPSVLFDLYLNTCPGQGSRTIRTEEAILISMATLRQKIRDAFSDVSSSS
;
A
#
# COMPACT_ATOMS: atom_id res chain seq x y z
N MET A 1 56.13 43.66 36.12
CA MET A 1 54.77 43.50 36.67
C MET A 1 54.06 42.38 35.89
N GLY A 2 53.60 41.32 36.57
CA GLY A 2 52.47 40.46 36.12
C GLY A 2 52.67 39.25 35.18
N ILE A 3 53.40 38.20 35.61
CA ILE A 3 53.05 36.75 35.62
C ILE A 3 52.29 36.17 34.39
N ILE A 4 52.93 35.52 33.41
CA ILE A 4 53.28 34.07 33.25
C ILE A 4 52.08 33.08 33.17
N ARG A 5 51.84 32.46 31.99
CA ARG A 5 52.02 31.00 31.75
C ARG A 5 51.84 30.56 30.28
N THR A 6 52.74 29.67 29.89
CA THR A 6 52.92 28.96 28.61
C THR A 6 52.41 27.51 28.72
N LEU A 7 52.37 26.79 27.58
CA LEU A 7 52.39 25.32 27.35
C LEU A 7 51.00 24.65 27.16
N ALA A 8 50.66 24.16 25.96
CA ALA A 8 51.11 22.93 25.25
C ALA A 8 50.50 21.64 25.84
N PHE A 9 49.84 20.82 25.00
CA PHE A 9 50.16 19.39 24.76
C PHE A 9 49.06 18.61 23.98
N SER A 10 49.54 17.81 23.04
CA SER A 10 49.11 16.47 22.61
C SER A 10 47.69 16.18 22.09
N PHE A 11 47.66 15.93 20.78
CA PHE A 11 46.71 15.05 20.09
C PHE A 11 47.16 13.58 20.23
N ALA A 12 46.34 12.73 20.87
CA ALA A 12 46.26 11.29 20.58
C ALA A 12 44.99 10.64 21.18
N VAL A 13 44.05 10.33 20.28
CA VAL A 13 43.15 9.16 20.17
C VAL A 13 42.32 8.70 21.39
N VAL A 14 40.99 8.86 21.27
CA VAL A 14 40.01 7.87 21.75
C VAL A 14 39.03 7.56 20.61
N CYS A 15 39.02 6.29 20.19
CA CYS A 15 38.10 5.74 19.20
C CYS A 15 36.63 5.98 19.58
N ARG A 16 35.87 6.63 18.68
CA ARG A 16 34.41 6.54 18.63
C ARG A 16 33.97 6.19 17.21
N SER A 17 33.05 5.24 17.13
CA SER A 17 32.42 4.61 15.97
C SER A 17 32.01 5.60 14.85
N PRO A 18 31.91 5.16 13.58
CA PRO A 18 31.64 6.07 12.47
C PRO A 18 30.20 6.59 12.58
N VAL A 19 30.07 7.82 13.07
CA VAL A 19 28.85 8.61 12.99
C VAL A 19 28.58 8.87 11.51
N ARG A 20 27.41 8.43 11.04
CA ARG A 20 26.82 8.83 9.76
C ARG A 20 26.86 10.36 9.68
N ASN A 21 27.78 10.91 8.88
CA ASN A 21 27.77 12.32 8.53
C ASN A 21 26.50 12.61 7.71
N GLN A 22 25.46 13.08 8.40
CA GLN A 22 24.31 13.71 7.79
C GLN A 22 24.73 15.13 7.35
N ASN A 23 25.30 15.24 6.15
CA ASN A 23 25.22 16.52 5.42
C ASN A 23 23.76 16.71 5.00
N LYS A 24 22.92 17.20 5.93
CA LYS A 24 21.58 17.69 5.62
C LYS A 24 21.76 18.87 4.68
N ILE A 25 21.41 18.68 3.41
CA ILE A 25 21.09 19.79 2.52
C ILE A 25 19.86 20.46 3.15
N ILE A 26 20.10 21.56 3.85
CA ILE A 26 19.04 22.40 4.38
C ILE A 26 18.52 23.19 3.18
N MET A 27 17.37 22.79 2.62
CA MET A 27 16.63 23.68 1.74
C MET A 27 16.46 25.02 2.47
N SER A 28 16.76 26.13 1.80
CA SER A 28 16.65 27.48 2.40
C SER A 28 15.21 27.83 2.78
N ARG A 29 14.22 27.11 2.22
CA ARG A 29 12.80 27.19 2.58
C ARG A 29 12.36 25.91 3.27
N GLN A 30 11.50 26.05 4.27
CA GLN A 30 10.86 24.93 4.95
C GLN A 30 10.11 24.06 3.93
N LEU A 31 10.47 22.77 3.84
CA LEU A 31 9.91 21.83 2.87
C LEU A 31 8.41 21.54 3.10
N HIS A 32 8.05 21.27 4.35
CA HIS A 32 6.68 20.93 4.72
C HIS A 32 5.88 22.18 5.05
N ALA A 33 4.56 22.14 4.78
CA ALA A 33 3.66 23.21 5.16
C ALA A 33 3.64 23.37 6.69
N ARG A 34 3.58 24.61 7.18
CA ARG A 34 3.54 24.90 8.63
C ARG A 34 2.43 24.15 9.36
N ARG A 35 1.29 23.97 8.69
CA ARG A 35 0.12 23.26 9.23
C ARG A 35 0.36 21.79 9.58
N THR A 36 1.43 21.18 9.08
CA THR A 36 1.76 19.76 9.38
C THR A 36 2.81 19.60 10.48
N VAL A 37 3.26 20.69 11.10
CA VAL A 37 4.29 20.64 12.16
C VAL A 37 3.71 20.06 13.45
N GLY A 38 4.32 18.99 13.97
CA GLY A 38 3.96 18.39 15.25
C GLY A 38 2.61 17.67 15.25
N VAL A 39 2.19 17.16 14.09
CA VAL A 39 1.04 16.25 13.90
C VAL A 39 1.45 14.96 13.15
N ASP A 40 2.75 14.71 13.04
CA ASP A 40 3.36 13.59 12.31
C ASP A 40 3.44 12.28 13.11
N LYS A 41 3.44 12.38 14.45
CA LYS A 41 3.44 11.21 15.34
C LYS A 41 2.03 10.63 15.45
N ASN A 42 1.92 9.31 15.28
CA ASN A 42 0.65 8.60 15.36
C ASN A 42 0.80 7.34 16.21
N VAL A 43 0.07 7.27 17.32
CA VAL A 43 0.10 6.16 18.29
C VAL A 43 -0.26 4.81 17.65
N TRP A 44 -1.15 4.82 16.65
CA TRP A 44 -1.57 3.60 15.96
C TRP A 44 -0.43 2.96 15.19
N VAL A 45 0.47 3.76 14.60
CA VAL A 45 1.61 3.24 13.84
C VAL A 45 2.55 2.46 14.75
N GLU A 46 2.85 3.00 15.92
CA GLU A 46 3.75 2.40 16.90
C GLU A 46 3.22 1.07 17.46
N PHE A 47 2.01 1.07 18.04
CA PHE A 47 1.46 -0.12 18.68
C PHE A 47 1.05 -1.21 17.66
N THR A 48 0.62 -0.83 16.45
CA THR A 48 0.36 -1.82 15.40
C THR A 48 1.64 -2.55 14.98
N GLN A 49 2.76 -1.83 14.86
CA GLN A 49 4.06 -2.44 14.54
C GLN A 49 4.54 -3.36 15.68
N LEU A 50 4.35 -2.97 16.94
CA LEU A 50 4.70 -3.80 18.08
C LEU A 50 3.88 -5.11 18.12
N VAL A 51 2.56 -5.03 18.01
CA VAL A 51 1.69 -6.22 17.98
C VAL A 51 2.07 -7.15 16.82
N ALA A 52 2.32 -6.60 15.63
CA ALA A 52 2.73 -7.39 14.46
C ALA A 52 4.10 -8.06 14.64
N LYS A 53 5.04 -7.38 15.30
CA LYS A 53 6.39 -7.91 15.57
C LYS A 53 6.36 -9.10 16.53
N TYR A 54 5.55 -9.02 17.59
CA TYR A 54 5.48 -10.06 18.64
C TYR A 54 4.37 -11.11 18.41
N LYS A 55 3.50 -10.93 17.40
CA LYS A 55 2.41 -11.86 17.03
C LYS A 55 1.51 -12.24 18.22
N VAL A 56 1.07 -11.21 18.93
CA VAL A 56 0.32 -11.32 20.20
C VAL A 56 -1.19 -11.35 19.99
N VAL A 57 -1.94 -11.74 21.03
CA VAL A 57 -3.41 -11.56 21.05
C VAL A 57 -3.71 -10.06 21.04
N ASN A 58 -4.47 -9.58 20.05
CA ASN A 58 -4.68 -8.15 19.85
C ASN A 58 -6.08 -7.71 20.31
N LEU A 59 -6.16 -7.13 21.50
CA LEU A 59 -7.33 -6.44 22.02
C LEU A 59 -7.18 -4.91 21.93
N GLY A 60 -6.19 -4.39 21.20
CA GLY A 60 -5.93 -2.96 21.07
C GLY A 60 -6.74 -2.32 19.94
N GLN A 61 -6.65 -2.86 18.73
CA GLN A 61 -7.30 -2.25 17.54
C GLN A 61 -8.83 -2.42 17.56
N GLY A 62 -9.51 -1.33 17.20
CA GLY A 62 -10.97 -1.17 17.26
C GLY A 62 -11.73 -1.72 16.06
N PHE A 63 -11.44 -2.95 15.65
CA PHE A 63 -12.21 -3.68 14.63
C PHE A 63 -12.59 -5.10 15.07
N PRO A 64 -13.71 -5.64 14.56
CA PRO A 64 -14.06 -7.07 14.70
C PRO A 64 -13.08 -7.97 13.96
N ASP A 65 -12.67 -9.08 14.58
CA ASP A 65 -11.94 -10.19 13.95
C ASP A 65 -12.86 -11.27 13.34
N PHE A 66 -14.18 -11.08 13.45
CA PHE A 66 -15.21 -11.87 12.77
C PHE A 66 -15.79 -11.14 11.54
N CYS A 67 -16.49 -11.88 10.70
CA CYS A 67 -17.09 -11.33 9.49
C CYS A 67 -18.30 -10.41 9.76
N PRO A 68 -18.52 -9.36 8.92
CA PRO A 68 -19.78 -8.63 8.88
C PRO A 68 -20.98 -9.56 8.63
N PRO A 69 -22.21 -9.16 8.99
CA PRO A 69 -23.41 -9.99 8.81
C PRO A 69 -23.63 -10.35 7.33
N GLN A 70 -24.19 -11.54 7.07
CA GLN A 70 -24.30 -12.08 5.71
C GLN A 70 -24.99 -11.11 4.74
N PHE A 71 -26.11 -10.49 5.13
CA PHE A 71 -26.88 -9.60 4.26
C PHE A 71 -26.08 -8.41 3.73
N ILE A 72 -25.15 -7.85 4.53
CA ILE A 72 -24.35 -6.71 4.07
C ILE A 72 -23.26 -7.20 3.12
N ARG A 73 -22.64 -8.35 3.40
CA ARG A 73 -21.65 -8.97 2.50
C ARG A 73 -22.26 -9.28 1.14
N ASP A 74 -23.46 -9.87 1.12
CA ASP A 74 -24.20 -10.17 -0.11
C ASP A 74 -24.51 -8.89 -0.88
N ALA A 75 -25.00 -7.84 -0.19
CA ALA A 75 -25.26 -6.55 -0.82
C ALA A 75 -24.02 -5.96 -1.50
N PHE A 76 -22.83 -6.13 -0.91
CA PHE A 76 -21.59 -5.66 -1.53
C PHE A 76 -21.13 -6.55 -2.69
N CYS A 77 -21.21 -7.88 -2.55
CA CYS A 77 -20.93 -8.80 -3.64
C CYS A 77 -21.81 -8.51 -4.86
N GLU A 78 -23.11 -8.33 -4.64
CA GLU A 78 -24.07 -7.99 -5.69
C GLU A 78 -23.79 -6.61 -6.32
N ALA A 79 -23.41 -5.61 -5.53
CA ALA A 79 -23.02 -4.31 -6.07
C ALA A 79 -21.77 -4.41 -6.96
N VAL A 80 -20.78 -5.22 -6.56
CA VAL A 80 -19.56 -5.46 -7.35
C VAL A 80 -19.84 -6.32 -8.59
N GLN A 81 -20.80 -7.25 -8.53
CA GLN A 81 -21.27 -8.03 -9.68
C GLN A 81 -22.28 -7.28 -10.56
N GLY A 82 -22.63 -6.05 -10.19
CA GLY A 82 -23.58 -5.22 -10.91
C GLY A 82 -23.10 -4.83 -12.31
N GLY A 83 -23.97 -4.16 -13.06
CA GLY A 83 -23.63 -3.65 -14.39
C GLY A 83 -22.52 -2.59 -14.36
N PRO A 84 -22.04 -2.13 -15.54
CA PRO A 84 -20.91 -1.21 -15.64
C PRO A 84 -21.01 0.04 -14.76
N SER A 85 -22.23 0.55 -14.51
CA SER A 85 -22.47 1.73 -13.69
C SER A 85 -21.98 1.62 -12.24
N MET A 86 -21.94 0.41 -11.65
CA MET A 86 -21.46 0.20 -10.28
C MET A 86 -19.94 0.40 -10.14
N HIS A 87 -19.22 0.34 -11.26
CA HIS A 87 -17.77 0.55 -11.33
C HIS A 87 -17.39 1.98 -11.74
N GLN A 88 -18.37 2.83 -12.07
CA GLN A 88 -18.14 4.22 -12.48
C GLN A 88 -18.50 5.20 -11.35
N TYR A 89 -18.18 6.48 -11.58
CA TYR A 89 -18.54 7.56 -10.67
C TYR A 89 -20.04 7.63 -10.40
N THR A 90 -20.39 7.89 -9.15
CA THR A 90 -21.73 8.28 -8.73
C THR A 90 -21.76 9.78 -8.39
N ARG A 91 -22.86 10.28 -7.82
CA ARG A 91 -22.96 11.68 -7.38
C ARG A 91 -21.85 11.99 -6.36
N ALA A 92 -21.16 13.13 -6.56
CA ALA A 92 -20.03 13.58 -5.74
C ALA A 92 -20.30 13.49 -4.23
N PHE A 93 -21.35 14.15 -3.75
CA PHE A 93 -21.68 14.24 -2.32
C PHE A 93 -22.38 13.00 -1.75
N GLY A 94 -22.40 11.89 -2.49
CA GLY A 94 -22.93 10.61 -2.05
C GLY A 94 -23.89 9.96 -3.03
N HIS A 95 -23.83 8.64 -3.09
CA HIS A 95 -24.66 7.80 -3.94
C HIS A 95 -26.15 8.07 -3.65
N PRO A 96 -27.00 8.35 -4.67
CA PRO A 96 -28.39 8.76 -4.45
C PRO A 96 -29.22 7.80 -3.59
N ARG A 97 -29.03 6.49 -3.73
CA ARG A 97 -29.74 5.49 -2.90
C ARG A 97 -29.32 5.60 -1.43
N LEU A 98 -28.01 5.75 -1.18
CA LEU A 98 -27.48 5.85 0.18
C LEU A 98 -27.96 7.12 0.89
N VAL A 99 -27.85 8.28 0.27
CA VAL A 99 -28.25 9.54 0.92
C VAL A 99 -29.74 9.58 1.25
N LYS A 100 -30.59 8.98 0.38
CA LYS A 100 -32.03 8.83 0.64
C LYS A 100 -32.31 7.89 1.82
N SER A 101 -31.62 6.76 1.90
CA SER A 101 -31.76 5.82 3.00
C SER A 101 -31.31 6.42 4.33
N LEU A 102 -30.18 7.13 4.33
CA LEU A 102 -29.69 7.86 5.51
C LEU A 102 -30.70 8.92 5.95
N ALA A 103 -31.14 9.80 5.04
CA ALA A 103 -32.13 10.83 5.35
C ALA A 103 -33.41 10.23 5.94
N LYS A 104 -33.92 9.14 5.37
CA LYS A 104 -35.13 8.46 5.87
C LYS A 104 -34.96 7.89 7.28
N VAL A 105 -33.86 7.18 7.53
CA VAL A 105 -33.56 6.60 8.86
C VAL A 105 -33.42 7.71 9.90
N PHE A 106 -32.60 8.71 9.60
CA PHE A 106 -32.26 9.75 10.57
C PHE A 106 -33.37 10.78 10.77
N SER A 107 -34.24 11.00 9.78
CA SER A 107 -35.42 11.85 9.97
C SER A 107 -36.36 11.26 11.02
N GLY A 108 -36.55 9.94 11.00
CA GLY A 108 -37.35 9.23 12.00
C GLY A 108 -36.72 9.26 13.39
N ILE A 109 -35.39 9.19 13.49
CA ILE A 109 -34.69 9.22 14.78
C ILE A 109 -34.68 10.62 15.39
N MET A 110 -34.40 11.65 14.59
CA MET A 110 -34.32 13.03 15.05
C MET A 110 -35.66 13.74 15.10
N GLN A 111 -36.72 13.14 14.54
CA GLN A 111 -38.04 13.76 14.38
C GLN A 111 -37.93 15.12 13.65
N HIS A 112 -37.06 15.16 12.64
CA HIS A 112 -36.74 16.33 11.83
C HIS A 112 -36.66 15.90 10.36
N GLU A 113 -37.20 16.68 9.43
CA GLU A 113 -37.11 16.35 8.01
C GLU A 113 -35.70 16.64 7.48
N ILE A 114 -35.01 15.62 6.98
CA ILE A 114 -33.66 15.73 6.44
C ILE A 114 -33.73 15.65 4.92
N ASP A 115 -33.22 16.67 4.23
CA ASP A 115 -33.10 16.63 2.78
C ASP A 115 -31.86 15.76 2.40
N PRO A 116 -32.05 14.69 1.61
CA PRO A 116 -30.95 13.78 1.27
C PRO A 116 -29.86 14.43 0.40
N PHE A 117 -30.17 15.51 -0.31
CA PHE A 117 -29.24 16.17 -1.22
C PHE A 117 -28.58 17.40 -0.60
N GLU A 118 -29.27 18.09 0.30
CA GLU A 118 -28.80 19.29 1.00
C GLU A 118 -28.14 19.00 2.35
N ASP A 119 -28.74 18.14 3.17
CA ASP A 119 -28.35 17.96 4.57
C ASP A 119 -27.40 16.77 4.79
N VAL A 120 -27.19 15.93 3.77
CA VAL A 120 -26.35 14.73 3.85
C VAL A 120 -25.12 14.84 2.95
N LEU A 121 -23.96 14.46 3.51
CA LEU A 121 -22.72 14.25 2.77
C LEU A 121 -22.17 12.86 3.10
N VAL A 122 -21.92 12.04 2.09
CA VAL A 122 -21.20 10.76 2.24
C VAL A 122 -19.70 11.00 2.13
N THR A 123 -18.93 10.31 2.98
CA THR A 123 -17.48 10.47 3.11
C THR A 123 -16.76 9.12 3.22
N VAL A 124 -15.43 9.14 3.10
CA VAL A 124 -14.49 8.03 3.27
C VAL A 124 -14.35 7.69 4.77
N GLY A 125 -15.43 7.16 5.32
CA GLY A 125 -15.61 6.90 6.75
C GLY A 125 -15.83 8.20 7.53
N ALA A 126 -16.06 8.04 8.84
CA ALA A 126 -16.21 9.17 9.75
C ALA A 126 -14.94 10.04 9.86
N TYR A 127 -13.77 9.47 9.58
CA TYR A 127 -12.50 10.18 9.62
C TYR A 127 -12.46 11.35 8.61
N GLU A 128 -12.96 11.14 7.39
CA GLU A 128 -13.05 12.22 6.40
C GLU A 128 -14.21 13.18 6.72
N ALA A 129 -15.32 12.70 7.31
CA ALA A 129 -16.38 13.59 7.79
C ALA A 129 -15.88 14.59 8.85
N LEU A 130 -15.11 14.10 9.83
CA LEU A 130 -14.44 14.93 10.84
C LEU A 130 -13.47 15.91 10.18
N PHE A 131 -12.64 15.42 9.25
CA PHE A 131 -11.70 16.26 8.51
C PHE A 131 -12.41 17.37 7.73
N CYS A 132 -13.48 17.04 6.99
CA CYS A 132 -14.28 18.01 6.25
C CYS A 132 -14.93 19.03 7.20
N ALA A 133 -15.50 18.59 8.32
CA ALA A 133 -16.11 19.49 9.30
C ALA A 133 -15.08 20.50 9.85
N VAL A 134 -13.90 20.02 10.26
CA VAL A 134 -12.86 20.89 10.82
C VAL A 134 -12.28 21.82 9.76
N GLN A 135 -11.89 21.31 8.59
CA GLN A 135 -11.30 22.13 7.52
C GLN A 135 -12.29 23.15 6.92
N ALA A 136 -13.60 22.88 6.98
CA ALA A 136 -14.60 23.77 6.41
C ALA A 136 -15.05 24.89 7.35
N LEU A 137 -14.95 24.69 8.67
CA LEU A 137 -15.63 25.51 9.67
C LEU A 137 -14.70 26.16 10.69
N ILE A 138 -13.43 25.73 10.75
CA ILE A 138 -12.47 26.19 11.76
C ILE A 138 -11.32 26.91 11.05
N ASP A 139 -11.10 28.17 11.42
CA ASP A 139 -10.05 29.03 10.87
C ASP A 139 -8.88 29.23 11.84
N GLU A 140 -7.82 29.87 11.35
CA GLU A 140 -6.67 30.25 12.18
C GLU A 140 -7.10 31.21 13.31
N GLY A 141 -6.69 30.90 14.53
CA GLY A 141 -7.02 31.70 15.73
C GLY A 141 -8.34 31.32 16.42
N ASP A 142 -9.17 30.49 15.81
CA ASP A 142 -10.35 29.92 16.48
C ASP A 142 -9.94 29.01 17.66
N GLU A 143 -10.83 28.90 18.64
CA GLU A 143 -10.72 27.93 19.74
C GLU A 143 -11.72 26.80 19.53
N VAL A 144 -11.27 25.55 19.62
CA VAL A 144 -12.11 24.36 19.54
C VAL A 144 -12.03 23.59 20.84
N ILE A 145 -13.18 23.45 21.52
CA ILE A 145 -13.26 22.65 22.75
C ILE A 145 -13.25 21.16 22.38
N ILE A 146 -12.36 20.40 23.00
CA ILE A 146 -12.25 18.95 22.85
C ILE A 146 -12.46 18.32 24.23
N VAL A 147 -13.49 17.47 24.33
CA VAL A 147 -13.80 16.76 25.59
C VAL A 147 -12.92 15.52 25.73
N GLU A 148 -12.21 15.40 26.85
CA GLU A 148 -11.29 14.27 27.09
C GLU A 148 -11.94 13.16 27.93
N PRO A 149 -11.59 11.88 27.73
CA PRO A 149 -10.67 11.40 26.72
C PRO A 149 -11.30 11.48 25.31
N PHE A 150 -10.51 11.94 24.35
CA PHE A 150 -10.96 12.19 22.98
C PHE A 150 -10.37 11.17 22.01
N PHE A 151 -11.09 10.85 20.93
CA PHE A 151 -10.50 10.10 19.84
C PHE A 151 -9.36 10.91 19.21
N ASP A 152 -8.19 10.28 19.09
CA ASP A 152 -6.88 10.95 18.93
C ASP A 152 -6.79 11.93 17.75
N CYS A 153 -7.62 11.75 16.73
CA CYS A 153 -7.57 12.55 15.51
C CYS A 153 -8.15 13.97 15.64
N TYR A 154 -8.94 14.26 16.67
CA TYR A 154 -9.56 15.58 16.82
C TYR A 154 -8.49 16.67 16.99
N TYR A 155 -7.49 16.43 17.85
CA TYR A 155 -6.39 17.37 18.08
C TYR A 155 -5.59 17.71 16.81
N PRO A 156 -4.99 16.74 16.07
CA PRO A 156 -4.21 17.06 14.90
C PRO A 156 -5.05 17.71 13.80
N MET A 157 -6.33 17.35 13.64
CA MET A 157 -7.22 18.01 12.67
C MET A 157 -7.42 19.49 13.00
N VAL A 158 -7.68 19.84 14.27
CA VAL A 158 -7.81 21.24 14.72
C VAL A 158 -6.48 21.97 14.55
N LYS A 159 -5.37 21.37 14.95
CA LYS A 159 -4.05 21.98 14.80
C LYS A 159 -3.67 22.26 13.34
N MET A 160 -4.13 21.43 12.41
CA MET A 160 -3.89 21.62 10.97
C MET A 160 -4.63 22.85 10.38
N THR A 161 -5.60 23.44 11.06
CA THR A 161 -6.24 24.70 10.61
C THR A 161 -5.55 25.94 11.18
N GLY A 162 -4.64 25.78 12.14
CA GLY A 162 -4.07 26.89 12.90
C GLY A 162 -4.92 27.31 14.11
N ALA A 163 -6.01 26.59 14.40
CA ALA A 163 -6.82 26.81 15.59
C ALA A 163 -6.17 26.23 16.86
N LYS A 164 -6.63 26.73 18.01
CA LYS A 164 -6.24 26.29 19.34
C LYS A 164 -7.22 25.25 19.86
N ALA A 165 -6.73 24.05 20.14
CA ALA A 165 -7.48 23.06 20.92
C ALA A 165 -7.54 23.49 22.39
N VAL A 166 -8.74 23.46 22.97
CA VAL A 166 -9.00 23.76 24.38
C VAL A 166 -9.63 22.52 25.01
N TYR A 167 -9.03 22.00 26.08
CA TYR A 167 -9.40 20.70 26.62
C TYR A 167 -10.32 20.83 27.84
N VAL A 168 -11.32 19.96 27.92
CA VAL A 168 -12.18 19.78 29.10
C VAL A 168 -12.25 18.29 29.43
N PRO A 169 -11.60 17.80 30.50
CA PRO A 169 -11.62 16.40 30.85
C PRO A 169 -12.94 15.98 31.51
N LEU A 170 -13.43 14.80 31.15
CA LEU A 170 -14.41 14.08 31.95
C LEU A 170 -13.74 13.60 33.24
N ARG A 171 -14.43 13.77 34.37
CA ARG A 171 -13.89 13.40 35.69
C ARG A 171 -14.86 12.46 36.41
N PRO A 172 -14.37 11.46 37.16
CA PRO A 172 -15.24 10.64 38.03
C PRO A 172 -15.98 11.51 39.06
N LYS A 173 -17.26 11.22 39.32
CA LYS A 173 -18.10 11.94 40.30
C LYS A 173 -17.58 11.93 41.75
N ARG A 174 -16.74 10.95 42.11
CA ARG A 174 -16.20 10.81 43.47
C ARG A 174 -14.67 10.86 43.41
N GLU A 175 -14.07 11.88 44.02
CA GLU A 175 -12.64 11.91 44.26
C GLU A 175 -12.26 10.74 45.19
N GLY A 176 -11.32 9.89 44.77
CA GLY A 176 -10.80 8.77 45.57
C GLY A 176 -11.64 7.48 45.58
N GLY A 177 -12.78 7.42 44.88
CA GLY A 177 -13.54 6.18 44.67
C GLY A 177 -13.27 5.56 43.30
N ALA A 178 -13.22 4.23 43.20
CA ALA A 178 -13.11 3.55 41.90
C ALA A 178 -14.38 3.84 41.06
N ALA A 179 -14.23 4.47 39.89
CA ALA A 179 -15.33 4.62 38.94
C ALA A 179 -15.68 3.23 38.40
N LEU A 180 -16.88 2.74 38.69
CA LEU A 180 -17.30 1.38 38.32
C LEU A 180 -17.97 1.36 36.94
N SER A 181 -18.50 2.51 36.49
CA SER A 181 -19.11 2.66 35.18
C SER A 181 -18.63 3.94 34.49
N SER A 182 -18.62 3.89 33.16
CA SER A 182 -18.41 5.08 32.31
C SER A 182 -19.44 6.19 32.56
N GLY A 183 -20.62 5.87 33.10
CA GLY A 183 -21.64 6.84 33.51
C GLY A 183 -21.30 7.63 34.78
N ASP A 184 -20.28 7.21 35.53
CA ASP A 184 -19.75 7.93 36.69
C ASP A 184 -18.79 9.06 36.29
N TRP A 185 -18.35 9.08 35.04
CA TRP A 185 -17.52 10.13 34.48
C TRP A 185 -18.41 11.25 33.95
N VAL A 186 -18.21 12.47 34.44
CA VAL A 186 -19.07 13.61 34.15
C VAL A 186 -18.29 14.77 33.57
N LEU A 187 -18.98 15.53 32.72
CA LEU A 187 -18.51 16.82 32.23
C LEU A 187 -18.94 17.90 33.22
N SER A 188 -18.00 18.59 33.85
CA SER A 188 -18.32 19.71 34.74
C SER A 188 -18.84 20.89 33.91
N ALA A 189 -20.05 21.36 34.25
CA ALA A 189 -20.64 22.54 33.61
C ALA A 189 -19.81 23.80 33.88
N GLU A 190 -19.23 23.91 35.07
CA GLU A 190 -18.37 25.01 35.49
C GLU A 190 -17.04 25.00 34.73
N GLU A 191 -16.42 23.83 34.61
CA GLU A 191 -15.17 23.67 33.86
C GLU A 191 -15.39 23.96 32.38
N LEU A 192 -16.47 23.44 31.78
CA LEU A 192 -16.86 23.76 30.40
C LEU A 192 -17.05 25.27 30.22
N ALA A 193 -17.84 25.92 31.07
CA ALA A 193 -18.10 27.35 30.98
C ALA A 193 -16.81 28.19 31.11
N SER A 194 -15.86 27.77 31.96
CA SER A 194 -14.58 28.46 32.15
C SER A 194 -13.68 28.45 30.91
N LYS A 195 -13.87 27.49 29.99
CA LYS A 195 -13.09 27.35 28.76
C LYS A 195 -13.68 28.11 27.57
N ILE A 196 -14.91 28.60 27.68
CA ILE A 196 -15.57 29.31 26.59
C ILE A 196 -15.11 30.76 26.56
N THR A 197 -14.68 31.22 25.39
CA THR A 197 -14.27 32.59 25.12
C THR A 197 -14.95 33.10 23.84
N PRO A 198 -14.86 34.40 23.52
CA PRO A 198 -15.35 34.92 22.24
C PRO A 198 -14.69 34.31 20.99
N ARG A 199 -13.56 33.60 21.14
CA ARG A 199 -12.91 32.86 20.04
C ARG A 199 -13.39 31.42 19.92
N THR A 200 -14.19 30.93 20.85
CA THR A 200 -14.65 29.54 20.82
C THR A 200 -15.61 29.34 19.66
N LYS A 201 -15.15 28.60 18.65
CA LYS A 201 -15.88 28.36 17.40
C LYS A 201 -16.75 27.11 17.48
N ALA A 202 -16.21 26.06 18.08
CA ALA A 202 -16.85 24.76 18.11
C ALA A 202 -16.51 23.95 19.36
N ILE A 203 -17.36 22.99 19.68
CA ILE A 203 -17.09 21.88 20.59
C ILE A 203 -17.17 20.55 19.83
N VAL A 204 -16.23 19.66 20.09
CA VAL A 204 -16.24 18.27 19.59
C VAL A 204 -16.65 17.36 20.73
N ILE A 205 -17.76 16.65 20.55
CA ILE A 205 -18.24 15.62 21.46
C ILE A 205 -18.26 14.26 20.77
N ASN A 206 -18.07 13.20 21.56
CA ASN A 206 -18.12 11.84 21.07
C ASN A 206 -18.97 10.98 22.00
N THR A 207 -20.10 10.50 21.49
CA THR A 207 -21.06 9.68 22.25
C THR A 207 -21.70 8.62 21.34
N PRO A 208 -21.66 7.33 21.69
CA PRO A 208 -20.87 6.74 22.77
C PRO A 208 -19.36 6.98 22.62
N ASN A 209 -18.68 7.30 23.73
CA ASN A 209 -17.29 7.76 23.74
C ASN A 209 -16.28 6.62 23.47
N ASN A 210 -15.24 6.90 22.69
CA ASN A 210 -14.00 6.13 22.61
C ASN A 210 -12.88 7.01 23.18
N PRO A 211 -12.16 6.56 24.23
CA PRO A 211 -12.00 5.18 24.72
C PRO A 211 -12.93 4.72 25.85
N LEU A 212 -13.66 5.63 26.51
CA LEU A 212 -14.29 5.39 27.82
C LEU A 212 -15.55 4.51 27.76
N GLY A 213 -16.28 4.54 26.65
CA GLY A 213 -17.57 3.87 26.50
C GLY A 213 -18.75 4.61 27.15
N LYS A 214 -18.56 5.88 27.54
CA LYS A 214 -19.63 6.73 28.11
C LYS A 214 -20.71 7.02 27.08
N VAL A 215 -21.97 6.87 27.47
CA VAL A 215 -23.13 7.36 26.71
C VAL A 215 -23.65 8.63 27.41
N TYR A 216 -23.64 9.76 26.70
CA TYR A 216 -24.07 11.01 27.31
C TYR A 216 -25.57 10.99 27.60
N LYS A 217 -25.92 11.40 28.82
CA LYS A 217 -27.32 11.54 29.24
C LYS A 217 -27.90 12.81 28.65
N THR A 218 -29.22 12.86 28.50
CA THR A 218 -29.91 14.03 27.96
C THR A 218 -29.61 15.28 28.76
N GLU A 219 -29.47 15.18 30.07
CA GLU A 219 -29.12 16.29 30.96
C GLU A 219 -27.71 16.83 30.68
N GLU A 220 -26.75 15.95 30.40
CA GLU A 220 -25.38 16.35 30.05
C GLU A 220 -25.33 17.01 28.66
N LEU A 221 -26.10 16.46 27.70
CA LEU A 221 -26.22 17.06 26.37
C LEU A 221 -26.92 18.42 26.40
N ARG A 222 -27.89 18.64 27.32
CA ARG A 222 -28.52 19.95 27.53
C ARG A 222 -27.51 21.00 27.99
N VAL A 223 -26.57 20.65 28.88
CA VAL A 223 -25.51 21.57 29.31
C VAL A 223 -24.66 22.03 28.12
N ILE A 224 -24.29 21.09 27.24
CA ILE A 224 -23.55 21.40 26.02
C ILE A 224 -24.40 22.22 25.05
N ALA A 225 -25.66 21.85 24.84
CA ALA A 225 -26.57 22.54 23.95
C ALA A 225 -26.81 24.01 24.39
N ASP A 226 -27.07 24.22 25.68
CA ASP A 226 -27.25 25.56 26.25
C ASP A 226 -26.01 26.42 26.07
N ALA A 227 -24.81 25.85 26.23
CA ALA A 227 -23.56 26.54 25.96
C ALA A 227 -23.42 26.90 24.46
N CYS A 228 -23.68 25.95 23.57
CA CYS A 228 -23.60 26.18 22.12
C CYS A 228 -24.58 27.26 21.64
N VAL A 229 -25.82 27.24 22.13
CA VAL A 229 -26.83 28.25 21.78
C VAL A 229 -26.45 29.61 22.36
N ARG A 230 -26.04 29.68 23.63
CA ARG A 230 -25.72 30.94 24.31
C ARG A 230 -24.50 31.65 23.70
N HIS A 231 -23.50 30.89 23.28
CA HIS A 231 -22.22 31.43 22.79
C HIS A 231 -22.07 31.35 21.27
N ASP A 232 -23.15 30.99 20.56
CA ASP A 232 -23.19 30.80 19.12
C ASP A 232 -22.10 29.85 18.56
N MET A 233 -21.88 28.74 19.26
CA MET A 233 -20.88 27.74 18.88
C MET A 233 -21.50 26.64 18.01
N LEU A 234 -20.65 26.03 17.19
CA LEU A 234 -20.95 24.80 16.47
C LEU A 234 -20.70 23.57 17.36
N CYS A 235 -21.46 22.50 17.13
CA CYS A 235 -21.24 21.19 17.75
C CYS A 235 -20.87 20.16 16.68
N ILE A 236 -19.68 19.57 16.77
CA ILE A 236 -19.29 18.41 15.97
C ILE A 236 -19.54 17.16 16.83
N SER A 237 -20.61 16.43 16.53
CA SER A 237 -21.02 15.23 17.27
C SER A 237 -20.58 13.97 16.53
N ASP A 238 -19.51 13.34 17.01
CA ASP A 238 -19.04 12.04 16.52
C ASP A 238 -19.86 10.92 17.18
N GLU A 239 -20.76 10.30 16.40
CA GLU A 239 -21.74 9.33 16.88
C GLU A 239 -21.59 7.97 16.19
N VAL A 240 -20.37 7.59 15.77
CA VAL A 240 -20.14 6.33 15.04
C VAL A 240 -20.56 5.07 15.80
N TYR A 241 -20.69 5.15 17.13
CA TYR A 241 -21.12 4.04 17.99
C TYR A 241 -22.60 4.11 18.39
N GLU A 242 -23.41 4.96 17.77
CA GLU A 242 -24.82 5.24 18.12
C GLU A 242 -25.70 4.00 18.35
N TRP A 243 -25.42 2.91 17.65
CA TRP A 243 -26.19 1.67 17.74
C TRP A 243 -25.75 0.74 18.87
N LEU A 244 -24.63 1.02 19.52
CA LEU A 244 -23.97 0.16 20.50
C LEU A 244 -24.13 0.74 21.90
N THR A 245 -25.33 0.66 22.45
CA THR A 245 -25.60 1.00 23.85
C THR A 245 -26.01 -0.24 24.64
N TYR A 246 -25.65 -0.26 25.91
CA TYR A 246 -25.82 -1.40 26.82
C TYR A 246 -26.63 -1.02 28.05
N ASP A 247 -27.13 -2.02 28.78
CA ASP A 247 -27.79 -1.85 30.08
C ASP A 247 -28.94 -0.82 30.12
N GLY A 248 -29.64 -0.65 28.99
CA GLY A 248 -30.75 0.30 28.86
C GLY A 248 -30.33 1.76 28.65
N ALA A 249 -29.02 2.05 28.53
CA ALA A 249 -28.54 3.36 28.08
C ALA A 249 -29.10 3.67 26.69
N LYS A 250 -29.52 4.92 26.50
CA LYS A 250 -30.14 5.38 25.25
C LYS A 250 -29.23 6.40 24.59
N HIS A 251 -28.90 6.18 23.32
CA HIS A 251 -28.21 7.17 22.52
C HIS A 251 -29.17 8.33 22.20
N VAL A 252 -28.76 9.55 22.54
CA VAL A 252 -29.49 10.77 22.24
C VAL A 252 -28.62 11.64 21.34
N LYS A 253 -29.16 12.03 20.19
CA LYS A 253 -28.46 12.89 19.24
C LYS A 253 -28.61 14.33 19.72
N ILE A 254 -27.51 15.04 19.92
CA ILE A 254 -27.59 16.44 20.38
C ILE A 254 -28.32 17.34 19.36
N ALA A 255 -28.24 17.00 18.08
CA ALA A 255 -28.92 17.69 16.99
C ALA A 255 -30.46 17.67 17.10
N SER A 256 -31.06 16.74 17.86
CA SER A 256 -32.51 16.71 18.09
C SER A 256 -32.95 17.55 19.29
N LEU A 257 -32.02 18.15 20.02
CA LEU A 257 -32.36 19.10 21.08
C LEU A 257 -32.76 20.47 20.50
N PRO A 258 -33.61 21.24 21.20
CA PRO A 258 -34.04 22.56 20.73
C PRO A 258 -32.86 23.48 20.38
N GLY A 259 -32.89 24.09 19.19
CA GLY A 259 -31.88 25.05 18.72
C GLY A 259 -30.54 24.45 18.31
N MET A 260 -30.42 23.12 18.24
CA MET A 260 -29.16 22.44 17.91
C MET A 260 -29.03 21.99 16.46
N TRP A 261 -30.12 21.79 15.73
CA TRP A 261 -30.08 21.33 14.33
C TRP A 261 -29.28 22.28 13.41
N GLU A 262 -29.51 23.58 13.56
CA GLU A 262 -28.84 24.62 12.77
C GLU A 262 -27.33 24.71 13.02
N ARG A 263 -26.83 24.17 14.13
CA ARG A 263 -25.44 24.32 14.58
C ARG A 263 -24.71 23.01 14.86
N THR A 264 -25.28 21.87 14.46
CA THR A 264 -24.69 20.56 14.72
C THR A 264 -24.35 19.82 13.43
N ILE A 265 -23.15 19.23 13.40
CA ILE A 265 -22.75 18.23 12.42
C ILE A 265 -22.72 16.88 13.13
N THR A 266 -23.63 15.99 12.75
CA THR A 266 -23.72 14.62 13.27
C THR A 266 -22.99 13.66 12.34
N ILE A 267 -22.01 12.92 12.86
CA ILE A 267 -21.14 12.05 12.07
C ILE A 267 -21.40 10.58 12.39
N GLY A 268 -21.51 9.75 11.36
CA GLY A 268 -21.70 8.30 11.48
C GLY A 268 -20.78 7.48 10.58
N SER A 269 -20.76 6.16 10.79
CA SER A 269 -19.90 5.25 10.04
C SER A 269 -20.51 3.87 9.80
N ALA A 270 -20.62 3.48 8.53
CA ALA A 270 -21.03 2.14 8.14
C ALA A 270 -20.10 1.06 8.71
N GLY A 271 -18.80 1.37 8.82
CA GLY A 271 -17.81 0.44 9.35
C GLY A 271 -18.05 0.07 10.82
N LYS A 272 -18.71 0.94 11.58
CA LYS A 272 -19.11 0.69 12.98
C LYS A 272 -20.54 0.15 13.07
N THR A 273 -21.46 0.68 12.27
CA THR A 273 -22.85 0.20 12.17
C THR A 273 -22.94 -1.26 11.73
N PHE A 274 -22.15 -1.69 10.74
CA PHE A 274 -22.23 -3.02 10.13
C PHE A 274 -20.99 -3.90 10.38
N CYS A 275 -20.13 -3.53 11.34
CA CYS A 275 -18.90 -4.25 11.64
C CYS A 275 -17.92 -4.42 10.45
N ALA A 276 -18.03 -3.57 9.41
CA ALA A 276 -17.26 -3.64 8.17
C ALA A 276 -16.23 -2.50 8.06
N THR A 277 -15.32 -2.39 9.04
CA THR A 277 -14.42 -1.22 9.19
C THR A 277 -13.57 -0.89 7.96
N GLY A 278 -13.18 -1.91 7.19
CA GLY A 278 -12.39 -1.76 5.96
C GLY A 278 -13.13 -1.13 4.78
N TRP A 279 -14.47 -1.00 4.83
CA TRP A 279 -15.26 -0.43 3.74
C TRP A 279 -15.13 1.09 3.66
N LYS A 280 -14.75 1.73 4.77
CA LYS A 280 -14.48 3.17 4.82
C LYS A 280 -15.61 4.01 4.20
N VAL A 281 -16.86 3.72 4.54
CA VAL A 281 -18.04 4.55 4.23
C VAL A 281 -18.53 5.21 5.52
N GLY A 282 -18.77 6.51 5.48
CA GLY A 282 -19.31 7.32 6.57
C GLY A 282 -20.16 8.46 6.03
N TRP A 283 -20.71 9.27 6.94
CA TRP A 283 -21.55 10.39 6.57
C TRP A 283 -21.47 11.51 7.61
N ALA A 284 -21.75 12.72 7.15
CA ALA A 284 -22.07 13.88 7.97
C ALA A 284 -23.51 14.34 7.65
N ILE A 285 -24.26 14.64 8.70
CA ILE A 285 -25.66 15.11 8.62
C ILE A 285 -25.78 16.39 9.45
N GLY A 286 -26.35 17.43 8.85
CA GLY A 286 -26.63 18.69 9.52
C GLY A 286 -27.36 19.61 8.57
N SER A 287 -27.70 20.81 9.02
CA SER A 287 -28.44 21.76 8.18
C SER A 287 -27.66 22.16 6.91
N GLY A 288 -28.37 22.29 5.78
CA GLY A 288 -27.79 22.58 4.46
C GLY A 288 -26.88 23.82 4.43
N HIS A 289 -27.16 24.83 5.25
CA HIS A 289 -26.33 26.04 5.32
C HIS A 289 -24.94 25.79 5.94
N VAL A 290 -24.78 24.77 6.79
CA VAL A 290 -23.48 24.30 7.29
C VAL A 290 -22.89 23.29 6.31
N MET A 291 -23.70 22.34 5.84
CA MET A 291 -23.25 21.23 4.99
C MET A 291 -22.66 21.66 3.65
N LYS A 292 -23.08 22.81 3.08
CA LYS A 292 -22.48 23.38 1.87
C LYS A 292 -20.97 23.62 2.02
N HIS A 293 -20.49 23.95 3.23
CA HIS A 293 -19.07 24.18 3.49
C HIS A 293 -18.29 22.86 3.51
N LEU A 294 -18.84 21.82 4.16
CA LEU A 294 -18.24 20.47 4.14
C LEU A 294 -18.17 19.91 2.72
N LYS A 295 -19.24 20.07 1.93
CA LYS A 295 -19.28 19.69 0.51
C LYS A 295 -18.19 20.40 -0.31
N THR A 296 -17.88 21.66 0.02
CA THR A 296 -16.80 22.43 -0.62
C THR A 296 -15.42 21.85 -0.34
N VAL A 297 -15.17 21.33 0.86
CA VAL A 297 -13.92 20.63 1.18
C VAL A 297 -13.88 19.26 0.51
N HIS A 298 -14.98 18.51 0.55
CA HIS A 298 -15.08 17.17 -0.05
C HIS A 298 -14.80 17.20 -1.57
N GLN A 299 -15.43 18.12 -2.32
CA GLN A 299 -15.21 18.23 -3.76
C GLN A 299 -13.76 18.57 -4.15
N ASN A 300 -13.04 19.27 -3.26
CA ASN A 300 -11.65 19.69 -3.49
C ASN A 300 -10.62 18.77 -2.82
N SER A 301 -11.06 17.65 -2.23
CA SER A 301 -10.18 16.65 -1.61
C SER A 301 -10.28 15.30 -2.30
N VAL A 302 -11.42 14.62 -2.19
CA VAL A 302 -11.61 13.27 -2.78
C VAL A 302 -12.68 13.23 -3.88
N TYR A 303 -13.54 14.24 -3.94
CA TYR A 303 -14.65 14.43 -4.89
C TYR A 303 -15.74 13.35 -4.86
N HIS A 304 -15.39 12.06 -4.99
CA HIS A 304 -16.33 10.95 -5.00
C HIS A 304 -15.91 9.86 -3.99
N CYS A 305 -16.90 9.22 -3.38
CA CYS A 305 -16.71 7.96 -2.64
C CYS A 305 -16.98 6.73 -3.53
N ALA A 306 -16.48 5.55 -3.14
CA ALA A 306 -16.64 4.32 -3.92
C ALA A 306 -18.12 3.92 -4.11
N THR A 307 -18.58 3.81 -5.36
CA THR A 307 -20.00 3.56 -5.70
C THR A 307 -20.54 2.25 -5.13
N ALA A 308 -19.87 1.13 -5.40
CA ALA A 308 -20.34 -0.20 -4.96
C ALA A 308 -20.42 -0.34 -3.43
N ALA A 309 -19.49 0.26 -2.68
CA ALA A 309 -19.52 0.24 -1.22
C ALA A 309 -20.71 1.05 -0.68
N GLN A 310 -21.01 2.21 -1.29
CA GLN A 310 -22.17 3.01 -0.91
C GLN A 310 -23.49 2.31 -1.21
N GLU A 311 -23.58 1.63 -2.36
CA GLU A 311 -24.76 0.82 -2.72
C GLU A 311 -25.02 -0.29 -1.71
N ALA A 312 -23.97 -1.01 -1.29
CA ALA A 312 -24.07 -2.04 -0.27
C ALA A 312 -24.62 -1.49 1.06
N VAL A 313 -24.10 -0.34 1.51
CA VAL A 313 -24.53 0.32 2.74
C VAL A 313 -25.98 0.83 2.61
N ALA A 314 -26.37 1.35 1.45
CA ALA A 314 -27.74 1.79 1.19
C ALA A 314 -28.74 0.65 1.38
N ARG A 315 -28.48 -0.50 0.77
CA ARG A 315 -29.28 -1.72 0.92
C ARG A 315 -29.29 -2.24 2.35
N GLY A 316 -28.17 -2.11 3.06
CA GLY A 316 -28.08 -2.45 4.48
C GLY A 316 -29.07 -1.64 5.33
N PHE A 317 -29.11 -0.32 5.13
CA PHE A 317 -30.04 0.55 5.83
C PHE A 317 -31.50 0.34 5.41
N GLU A 318 -31.77 0.08 4.12
CA GLU A 318 -33.12 -0.27 3.66
C GLU A 318 -33.64 -1.52 4.35
N ARG A 319 -32.80 -2.58 4.39
CA ARG A 319 -33.12 -3.82 5.11
C ARG A 319 -33.36 -3.56 6.60
N GLU A 320 -32.49 -2.80 7.26
CA GLU A 320 -32.66 -2.48 8.68
C GLU A 320 -33.93 -1.67 8.94
N LEU A 321 -34.30 -0.76 8.04
CA LEU A 321 -35.50 0.05 8.19
C LEU A 321 -36.79 -0.80 8.12
N GLU A 322 -36.83 -1.81 7.27
CA GLU A 322 -37.97 -2.75 7.17
C GLU A 322 -38.19 -3.58 8.44
N VAL A 323 -37.11 -3.88 9.17
CA VAL A 323 -37.16 -4.71 10.38
C VAL A 323 -36.84 -3.93 11.66
N PHE A 324 -36.80 -2.60 11.57
CA PHE A 324 -36.42 -1.72 12.68
C PHE A 324 -37.34 -1.95 13.88
N GLY A 325 -36.77 -2.00 15.08
CA GLY A 325 -37.55 -2.29 16.29
C GLY A 325 -37.86 -3.77 16.54
N THR A 326 -37.55 -4.67 15.60
CA THR A 326 -37.82 -6.11 15.74
C THR A 326 -36.55 -6.92 16.04
N ALA A 327 -36.71 -8.11 16.63
CA ALA A 327 -35.60 -9.04 16.91
C ALA A 327 -34.80 -9.49 15.67
N ARG A 328 -35.28 -9.22 14.44
CA ARG A 328 -34.55 -9.49 13.19
C ARG A 328 -33.57 -8.37 12.81
N SER A 329 -33.68 -7.18 13.41
CA SER A 329 -32.80 -6.04 13.17
C SER A 329 -31.39 -6.35 13.66
N TYR A 330 -30.41 -6.14 12.78
CA TYR A 330 -29.01 -6.26 13.18
C TYR A 330 -28.64 -5.18 14.20
N LEU A 331 -29.24 -3.99 14.09
CA LEU A 331 -29.03 -2.89 15.04
C LEU A 331 -29.52 -3.23 16.46
N GLN A 332 -30.44 -4.20 16.62
CA GLN A 332 -30.83 -4.74 17.94
C GLN A 332 -29.99 -5.96 18.37
N GLN A 333 -29.63 -6.82 17.42
CA GLN A 333 -28.85 -8.04 17.73
C GLN A 333 -27.40 -7.73 18.11
N LEU A 334 -26.79 -6.73 17.47
CA LEU A 334 -25.40 -6.39 17.66
C LEU A 334 -25.10 -5.96 19.11
N PRO A 335 -25.86 -5.05 19.75
CA PRO A 335 -25.62 -4.68 21.15
C PRO A 335 -25.78 -5.85 22.11
N ALA A 336 -26.79 -6.71 21.91
CA ALA A 336 -27.00 -7.89 22.75
C ALA A 336 -25.79 -8.85 22.68
N ALA A 337 -25.30 -9.13 21.47
CA ALA A 337 -24.13 -9.97 21.27
C ALA A 337 -22.85 -9.34 21.86
N MET A 338 -22.69 -8.03 21.75
CA MET A 338 -21.53 -7.33 22.29
C MET A 338 -21.58 -7.17 23.82
N SER A 339 -22.77 -7.06 24.42
CA SER A 339 -22.95 -7.02 25.87
C SER A 339 -22.40 -8.28 26.53
N ALA A 340 -22.71 -9.47 25.97
CA ALA A 340 -22.18 -10.73 26.49
C ALA A 340 -20.63 -10.78 26.44
N LYS A 341 -20.04 -10.24 25.38
CA LYS A 341 -18.57 -10.17 25.21
C LYS A 341 -17.92 -9.16 26.15
N ARG A 342 -18.57 -8.01 26.35
CA ARG A 342 -18.19 -7.00 27.35
C ARG A 342 -18.16 -7.63 28.73
N ASP A 343 -19.22 -8.31 29.13
CA ASP A 343 -19.35 -8.92 30.47
C ASP A 343 -18.33 -10.04 30.67
N LYS A 344 -18.09 -10.85 29.64
CA LYS A 344 -17.05 -11.90 29.64
C LYS A 344 -15.66 -11.31 29.87
N LEU A 345 -15.30 -10.24 29.14
CA LEU A 345 -14.01 -9.58 29.32
C LEU A 345 -13.90 -8.92 30.70
N ALA A 346 -14.95 -8.25 31.17
CA ALA A 346 -14.97 -7.63 32.50
C ALA A 346 -14.72 -8.67 33.61
N ALA A 347 -15.44 -9.79 33.59
CA ALA A 347 -15.28 -10.87 34.55
C ALA A 347 -13.86 -11.45 34.53
N CYS A 348 -13.26 -11.56 33.34
CA CYS A 348 -11.88 -12.02 33.21
C CYS A 348 -10.85 -11.03 33.76
N LEU A 349 -11.05 -9.73 33.57
CA LEU A 349 -10.15 -8.71 34.10
C LEU A 349 -10.26 -8.66 35.64
N GLN A 350 -11.48 -8.75 36.17
CA GLN A 350 -11.72 -8.79 37.61
C GLN A 350 -11.10 -10.02 38.28
N SER A 351 -11.11 -11.18 37.62
CA SER A 351 -10.52 -12.41 38.19
C SER A 351 -9.00 -12.35 38.36
N VAL A 352 -8.34 -11.38 37.73
CA VAL A 352 -6.90 -11.14 37.84
C VAL A 352 -6.55 -9.85 38.60
N GLY A 353 -7.52 -9.30 39.34
CA GLY A 353 -7.30 -8.14 40.22
C GLY A 353 -7.33 -6.78 39.51
N LEU A 354 -7.63 -6.73 38.22
CA LEU A 354 -7.82 -5.49 37.48
C LEU A 354 -9.21 -4.91 37.70
N GLN A 355 -9.32 -3.58 37.62
CA GLN A 355 -10.58 -2.86 37.84
C GLN A 355 -11.10 -2.28 36.51
N PRO A 356 -11.97 -3.01 35.78
CA PRO A 356 -12.58 -2.50 34.57
C PRO A 356 -13.64 -1.43 34.88
N VAL A 357 -13.63 -0.34 34.10
CA VAL A 357 -14.73 0.64 34.08
C VAL A 357 -15.78 0.15 33.10
N MET A 358 -16.97 -0.20 33.59
CA MET A 358 -18.01 -0.78 32.75
C MET A 358 -18.54 0.23 31.72
N PRO A 359 -18.41 -0.04 30.41
CA PRO A 359 -18.86 0.88 29.38
C PRO A 359 -20.38 0.78 29.18
N GLU A 360 -21.05 1.92 29.08
CA GLU A 360 -22.49 2.04 28.73
C GLU A 360 -22.70 1.92 27.22
N GLY A 361 -21.65 2.00 26.40
CA GLY A 361 -21.70 1.82 24.96
C GLY A 361 -20.34 1.67 24.27
N GLY A 362 -20.37 1.51 22.95
CA GLY A 362 -19.18 1.43 22.10
C GLY A 362 -18.50 0.06 22.10
N PHE A 363 -17.23 0.02 21.68
CA PHE A 363 -16.45 -1.24 21.52
C PHE A 363 -15.43 -1.49 22.64
N PHE A 364 -15.28 -0.52 23.53
CA PHE A 364 -14.10 -0.39 24.35
C PHE A 364 -14.42 -0.35 25.83
N MET A 365 -13.47 -0.84 26.61
CA MET A 365 -13.47 -0.82 28.06
C MET A 365 -12.11 -0.32 28.52
N ILE A 366 -12.09 0.68 29.40
CA ILE A 366 -10.86 1.09 30.06
C ILE A 366 -10.70 0.33 31.37
N VAL A 367 -9.45 0.12 31.77
CA VAL A 367 -9.08 -0.65 32.96
C VAL A 367 -8.04 0.13 33.74
N ASP A 368 -8.27 0.30 35.04
CA ASP A 368 -7.26 0.86 35.94
C ASP A 368 -6.18 -0.19 36.20
N ILE A 369 -4.92 0.19 35.95
CA ILE A 369 -3.73 -0.66 36.15
C ILE A 369 -2.92 -0.25 37.37
N SER A 370 -3.41 0.67 38.21
CA SER A 370 -2.67 1.14 39.39
C SER A 370 -2.41 0.05 40.44
N SER A 371 -3.22 -1.03 40.45
CA SER A 371 -3.08 -2.15 41.37
C SER A 371 -2.01 -3.16 40.95
N VAL A 372 -1.38 -2.96 39.79
CA VAL A 372 -0.49 -3.93 39.18
C VAL A 372 0.96 -3.46 39.26
N GLU A 373 1.80 -4.24 39.95
CA GLU A 373 3.25 -4.04 39.93
C GLU A 373 3.86 -4.70 38.69
N ALA A 374 4.39 -3.88 37.77
CA ALA A 374 5.09 -4.35 36.58
C ALA A 374 6.56 -3.89 36.60
N ASN A 375 7.48 -4.84 36.48
CA ASN A 375 8.91 -4.53 36.37
C ASN A 375 9.27 -4.12 34.93
N PHE A 376 9.45 -2.82 34.72
CA PHE A 376 9.89 -2.25 33.45
C PHE A 376 11.40 -2.43 33.26
N SER A 377 11.81 -3.48 32.56
CA SER A 377 13.22 -3.77 32.26
C SER A 377 13.83 -2.85 31.17
N ASP A 378 13.00 -2.12 30.43
CA ASP A 378 13.43 -1.31 29.28
C ASP A 378 13.73 0.14 29.69
N GLU A 379 15.01 0.42 29.96
CA GLU A 379 15.54 1.77 30.26
C GLU A 379 15.25 2.80 29.15
N SER A 380 15.01 2.36 27.90
CA SER A 380 14.78 3.28 26.76
C SER A 380 13.42 3.98 26.78
N CYS A 381 12.49 3.55 27.64
CA CYS A 381 11.14 4.08 27.76
C CYS A 381 10.91 4.87 29.06
N LYS A 382 11.97 5.31 29.75
CA LYS A 382 11.86 5.99 31.07
C LYS A 382 11.04 7.27 31.05
N ASP A 383 11.10 8.03 29.96
CA ASP A 383 10.40 9.31 29.80
C ASP A 383 8.97 9.16 29.25
N GLU A 384 8.49 7.91 29.06
CA GLU A 384 7.14 7.65 28.57
C GLU A 384 6.13 7.51 29.72
N PRO A 385 4.85 7.83 29.47
CA PRO A 385 3.78 7.65 30.44
C PRO A 385 3.70 6.22 30.97
N HIS A 386 3.24 6.06 32.21
CA HIS A 386 3.16 4.76 32.87
C HIS A 386 2.40 3.71 32.05
N ASP A 387 1.22 4.04 31.52
CA ASP A 387 0.43 3.16 30.67
C ASP A 387 1.11 2.80 29.34
N PHE A 388 1.90 3.70 28.73
CA PHE A 388 2.69 3.37 27.53
C PHE A 388 3.71 2.27 27.83
N ARG A 389 4.46 2.44 28.93
CA ARG A 389 5.45 1.47 29.40
C ARG A 389 4.77 0.14 29.73
N PHE A 390 3.61 0.20 30.39
CA PHE A 390 2.80 -0.96 30.72
C PHE A 390 2.33 -1.72 29.48
N VAL A 391 1.77 -1.05 28.48
CA VAL A 391 1.27 -1.70 27.25
C VAL A 391 2.44 -2.31 26.46
N LYS A 392 3.59 -1.63 26.38
CA LYS A 392 4.79 -2.19 25.74
C LYS A 392 5.27 -3.46 26.45
N TRP A 393 5.32 -3.44 27.78
CA TRP A 393 5.64 -4.61 28.59
C TRP A 393 4.62 -5.74 28.40
N LEU A 394 3.32 -5.43 28.42
CA LEU A 394 2.24 -6.42 28.26
C LEU A 394 2.33 -7.12 26.90
N ILE A 395 2.66 -6.38 25.84
CA ILE A 395 2.88 -6.94 24.50
C ILE A 395 4.13 -7.84 24.50
N LYS A 396 5.25 -7.36 25.01
CA LYS A 396 6.55 -8.06 24.92
C LYS A 396 6.60 -9.32 25.79
N GLU A 397 6.17 -9.20 27.05
CA GLU A 397 6.38 -10.20 28.09
C GLU A 397 5.17 -11.13 28.28
N LYS A 398 3.95 -10.61 28.11
CA LYS A 398 2.72 -11.36 28.35
C LYS A 398 2.01 -11.80 27.07
N GLY A 399 2.34 -11.19 25.93
CA GLY A 399 1.74 -11.55 24.65
C GLY A 399 0.30 -11.06 24.48
N LEU A 400 -0.05 -9.91 25.10
CA LEU A 400 -1.37 -9.28 24.99
C LEU A 400 -1.25 -7.82 24.56
N GLY A 401 -1.88 -7.46 23.45
CA GLY A 401 -1.89 -6.11 22.89
C GLY A 401 -3.12 -5.30 23.30
N THR A 402 -2.89 -4.12 23.85
CA THR A 402 -3.90 -3.12 24.27
C THR A 402 -3.46 -1.72 23.81
N ILE A 403 -4.13 -0.66 24.26
CA ILE A 403 -3.76 0.73 23.91
C ILE A 403 -3.68 1.59 25.19
N PRO A 404 -2.64 2.42 25.36
CA PRO A 404 -2.56 3.35 26.50
C PRO A 404 -3.63 4.43 26.39
N VAL A 405 -4.32 4.74 27.50
CA VAL A 405 -5.39 5.75 27.48
C VAL A 405 -4.85 7.17 27.45
N SER A 406 -3.64 7.39 27.95
CA SER A 406 -2.93 8.68 27.94
C SER A 406 -2.65 9.21 26.52
N ALA A 407 -2.78 8.37 25.49
CA ALA A 407 -2.78 8.76 24.08
C ALA A 407 -4.03 9.55 23.64
N PHE A 408 -5.13 9.44 24.41
CA PHE A 408 -6.41 10.13 24.19
C PHE A 408 -6.57 11.38 25.07
N TYR A 409 -5.48 11.84 25.69
CA TYR A 409 -5.41 13.04 26.51
C TYR A 409 -4.36 14.01 25.98
N SER A 410 -4.61 15.29 26.21
CA SER A 410 -3.67 16.38 26.00
C SER A 410 -2.42 16.21 26.87
N PRO A 411 -1.29 16.83 26.49
CA PRO A 411 -0.09 16.81 27.33
C PRO A 411 -0.33 17.33 28.76
N GLU A 412 -1.25 18.28 28.95
CA GLU A 412 -1.55 18.93 30.23
C GLU A 412 -2.23 18.00 31.24
N HIS A 413 -3.10 17.09 30.78
CA HIS A 413 -3.83 16.16 31.64
C HIS A 413 -3.31 14.73 31.58
N ARG A 414 -2.28 14.46 30.77
CA ARG A 414 -1.78 13.10 30.52
C ARG A 414 -1.39 12.35 31.79
N GLU A 415 -0.67 13.01 32.70
CA GLU A 415 -0.16 12.43 33.95
C GLU A 415 -1.31 12.02 34.90
N GLU A 416 -2.46 12.68 34.82
CA GLU A 416 -3.62 12.34 35.66
C GLU A 416 -4.28 11.01 35.24
N PHE A 417 -4.11 10.62 33.98
CA PHE A 417 -4.83 9.49 33.37
C PHE A 417 -3.93 8.37 32.83
N GLU A 418 -2.62 8.41 33.08
CA GLU A 418 -1.64 7.37 32.67
C GLU A 418 -1.73 6.06 33.46
N LYS A 419 -2.76 5.91 34.30
CA LYS A 419 -3.11 4.68 35.01
C LYS A 419 -4.18 3.83 34.30
N TYR A 420 -4.62 4.22 33.11
CA TYR A 420 -5.65 3.51 32.37
C TYR A 420 -5.12 2.90 31.06
N ILE A 421 -5.58 1.69 30.75
CA ILE A 421 -5.39 1.07 29.43
C ILE A 421 -6.73 0.69 28.83
N ARG A 422 -6.81 0.67 27.50
CA ARG A 422 -8.04 0.39 26.75
C ARG A 422 -8.00 -0.98 26.08
N PHE A 423 -9.05 -1.76 26.29
CA PHE A 423 -9.32 -3.02 25.61
C PHE A 423 -10.50 -2.89 24.62
N CYS A 424 -10.47 -3.71 23.58
CA CYS A 424 -11.52 -3.89 22.60
C CYS A 424 -12.15 -5.28 22.76
N PHE A 425 -13.42 -5.35 23.17
CA PHE A 425 -14.12 -6.62 23.40
C PHE A 425 -14.89 -7.13 22.17
N VAL A 426 -14.93 -6.35 21.08
CA VAL A 426 -15.56 -6.77 19.82
C VAL A 426 -14.63 -7.71 19.07
N LYS A 427 -14.63 -8.95 19.53
CA LYS A 427 -13.77 -10.05 19.08
C LYS A 427 -14.53 -11.38 19.07
N GLU A 428 -14.00 -12.38 18.39
CA GLU A 428 -14.45 -13.77 18.49
C GLU A 428 -14.27 -14.27 19.92
N ASP A 429 -15.12 -15.21 20.33
CA ASP A 429 -15.03 -15.77 21.68
C ASP A 429 -13.70 -16.49 21.90
N SER A 430 -13.16 -17.11 20.85
CA SER A 430 -11.82 -17.73 20.82
C SER A 430 -10.70 -16.74 21.15
N THR A 431 -10.77 -15.52 20.62
CA THR A 431 -9.80 -14.45 20.90
C THR A 431 -9.93 -13.95 22.34
N LEU A 432 -11.16 -13.80 22.84
CA LEU A 432 -11.40 -13.43 24.24
C LEU A 432 -10.94 -14.53 25.20
N ASP A 433 -11.13 -15.80 24.85
CA ASP A 433 -10.64 -16.95 25.62
C ASP A 433 -9.11 -16.99 25.65
N ALA A 434 -8.45 -16.73 24.51
CA ALA A 434 -6.99 -16.65 24.46
C ALA A 434 -6.45 -15.49 25.31
N ALA A 435 -7.13 -14.33 25.31
CA ALA A 435 -6.78 -13.23 26.21
C ALA A 435 -7.00 -13.62 27.69
N ALA A 436 -8.09 -14.33 27.98
CA ALA A 436 -8.38 -14.80 29.33
C ALA A 436 -7.35 -15.82 29.84
N ASP A 437 -6.84 -16.69 28.96
CA ASP A 437 -5.76 -17.61 29.30
C ASP A 437 -4.47 -16.89 29.66
N ILE A 438 -4.14 -15.81 28.94
CA ILE A 438 -2.97 -14.98 29.23
C ILE A 438 -3.12 -14.30 30.60
N LEU A 439 -4.28 -13.69 30.83
CA LEU A 439 -4.59 -13.01 32.10
C LEU A 439 -4.55 -14.00 33.28
N ARG A 440 -5.16 -15.19 33.16
CA ARG A 440 -5.14 -16.20 34.24
C ARG A 440 -3.74 -16.75 34.55
N LYS A 441 -2.89 -16.93 33.54
CA LYS A 441 -1.49 -17.34 33.75
C LYS A 441 -0.69 -16.27 34.48
N TRP A 442 -1.07 -15.01 34.32
CA TRP A 442 -0.42 -13.91 35.00
C TRP A 442 -0.70 -13.92 36.50
N SER A 443 -1.93 -14.16 36.94
CA SER A 443 -2.28 -14.19 38.38
C SER A 443 -1.65 -15.35 39.18
N HIS A 444 -1.11 -16.38 38.50
CA HIS A 444 -0.52 -17.55 39.16
C HIS A 444 1.00 -17.48 39.38
N ASN A 445 1.68 -16.44 38.89
CA ASN A 445 3.14 -16.36 38.93
C ASN A 445 3.71 -15.37 39.98
N ASP A 446 2.87 -14.76 40.83
CA ASP A 446 3.29 -13.83 41.89
C ASP A 446 3.31 -14.49 43.29
N ASP A 447 3.95 -15.66 43.41
CA ASP A 447 4.22 -16.29 44.71
C ASP A 447 5.61 -16.97 44.72
N VAL A 448 6.67 -16.20 45.01
CA VAL A 448 7.87 -16.76 45.66
C VAL A 448 8.48 -15.70 46.59
N GLY A 449 8.09 -15.77 47.86
CA GLY A 449 8.89 -15.27 48.97
C GLY A 449 8.95 -16.33 50.04
N ILE A 450 10.04 -17.11 50.12
CA ILE A 450 10.65 -17.64 51.35
C ILE A 450 12.05 -18.17 51.03
N VAL A 451 12.96 -17.80 51.91
CA VAL A 451 14.40 -18.03 51.92
C VAL A 451 14.74 -19.46 52.35
N GLY A 452 15.69 -20.09 51.63
CA GLY A 452 16.73 -21.00 52.15
C GLY A 452 16.33 -22.39 52.62
N ASN A 453 16.74 -23.42 51.88
CA ASN A 453 17.83 -24.31 52.33
C ASN A 453 18.34 -25.19 51.17
N GLU A 454 19.66 -25.32 51.16
CA GLU A 454 20.45 -26.18 50.28
C GLU A 454 20.15 -27.66 50.55
N GLU A 455 20.01 -28.45 49.48
CA GLU A 455 20.73 -29.73 49.33
C GLU A 455 20.63 -30.23 47.88
N GLU A 456 21.68 -30.95 47.48
CA GLU A 456 22.10 -31.33 46.14
C GLU A 456 21.15 -32.30 45.42
N GLU A 457 21.02 -32.15 44.09
CA GLU A 457 21.48 -33.13 43.09
C GLU A 457 20.88 -32.86 41.70
N GLY A 458 21.69 -33.04 40.65
CA GLY A 458 21.20 -33.43 39.32
C GLY A 458 21.15 -32.34 38.25
N ALA A 459 22.28 -32.15 37.56
CA ALA A 459 22.34 -31.44 36.28
C ALA A 459 21.51 -32.16 35.20
N LEU A 460 20.61 -31.44 34.54
CA LEU A 460 19.90 -31.89 33.33
C LEU A 460 19.75 -30.73 32.35
N GLU A 461 20.59 -30.75 31.31
CA GLU A 461 20.44 -30.00 30.07
C GLU A 461 19.22 -30.50 29.30
N VAL A 462 18.32 -29.59 28.90
CA VAL A 462 17.25 -29.90 27.93
C VAL A 462 17.53 -29.16 26.63
N ASN A 463 18.04 -29.93 25.67
CA ASN A 463 18.13 -29.58 24.26
C ASN A 463 16.87 -30.12 23.56
N ASN A 464 16.04 -29.22 23.01
CA ASN A 464 14.78 -29.57 22.37
C ASN A 464 15.02 -30.09 20.94
N ARG A 465 14.96 -31.41 20.73
CA ARG A 465 14.74 -32.03 19.42
C ARG A 465 13.50 -32.93 19.49
N HIS A 466 12.43 -32.47 18.83
CA HIS A 466 11.26 -33.28 18.57
C HIS A 466 11.58 -34.44 17.61
N VAL A 467 11.42 -35.66 18.12
CA VAL A 467 11.32 -36.90 17.36
C VAL A 467 9.84 -37.17 17.11
N LEU A 468 9.42 -37.12 15.84
CA LEU A 468 8.11 -37.57 15.41
C LEU A 468 8.10 -39.11 15.35
N VAL A 469 7.44 -39.74 16.33
CA VAL A 469 7.09 -41.17 16.29
C VAL A 469 5.75 -41.34 15.56
N ARG A 470 5.77 -42.21 14.56
CA ARG A 470 4.60 -42.72 13.83
C ARG A 470 3.75 -43.64 14.72
N GLY A 471 2.43 -43.48 14.69
CA GLY A 471 1.49 -44.43 15.30
C GLY A 471 0.04 -44.35 14.81
N LYS A 472 -0.34 -45.33 13.99
CA LYS A 472 -1.66 -45.97 13.77
C LYS A 472 -2.84 -45.18 13.15
N MET A 473 -3.41 -45.76 12.08
CA MET A 473 -4.72 -46.44 12.07
C MET A 473 -4.90 -47.21 10.73
N SER A 474 -5.16 -48.53 10.78
CA SER A 474 -6.40 -49.23 10.38
C SER A 474 -6.76 -49.07 8.88
N THR A 475 -7.03 -50.05 8.03
CA THR A 475 -7.72 -51.35 8.08
C THR A 475 -7.30 -52.10 6.79
N GLY A 476 -6.95 -53.39 6.78
CA GLY A 476 -7.91 -54.49 6.70
C GLY A 476 -8.58 -54.62 5.32
N VAL A 477 -8.01 -55.41 4.40
CA VAL A 477 -8.77 -56.21 3.41
C VAL A 477 -8.03 -57.53 3.15
N ALA A 478 -8.81 -58.60 3.19
CA ALA A 478 -8.43 -60.00 3.20
C ALA A 478 -8.15 -60.57 1.81
N ALA A 479 -7.33 -61.62 1.76
CA ALA A 479 -7.54 -62.76 0.87
C ALA A 479 -6.93 -64.03 1.49
N LYS A 480 -7.80 -64.89 2.05
CA LYS A 480 -7.51 -66.29 2.37
C LYS A 480 -7.49 -67.13 1.09
N ARG A 481 -6.67 -68.18 1.05
CA ARG A 481 -6.96 -69.55 0.54
C ARG A 481 -5.68 -70.41 0.56
N PRO A 482 -5.76 -71.75 0.63
CA PRO A 482 -6.28 -72.61 1.70
C PRO A 482 -5.20 -73.56 2.27
N GLN A 483 -5.53 -74.26 3.36
CA GLN A 483 -4.75 -75.34 3.98
C GLN A 483 -4.48 -76.51 3.01
N ILE A 484 -3.35 -77.21 3.21
CA ILE A 484 -3.21 -78.68 3.26
C ILE A 484 -1.89 -78.99 4.00
N MET A 485 -1.96 -79.86 5.02
CA MET A 485 -0.82 -80.52 5.66
C MET A 485 -0.66 -81.91 5.04
N SER A 486 0.55 -82.30 4.64
CA SER A 486 1.18 -83.57 5.04
C SER A 486 2.58 -83.78 4.41
N SER A 487 3.51 -84.22 5.26
CA SER A 487 4.66 -85.13 5.05
C SER A 487 5.51 -85.08 3.76
N GLN A 488 6.82 -84.81 3.91
CA GLN A 488 7.97 -85.71 3.59
C GLN A 488 9.33 -84.95 3.58
N PRO A 489 10.49 -85.63 3.75
CA PRO A 489 11.74 -85.03 4.18
C PRO A 489 12.69 -84.58 3.06
N GLU A 490 13.56 -83.63 3.43
CA GLU A 490 14.77 -83.07 2.81
C GLU A 490 15.26 -83.59 1.44
N GLU A 491 15.28 -82.68 0.46
CA GLU A 491 16.21 -82.72 -0.68
C GLU A 491 17.27 -81.61 -0.57
N ARG A 492 18.53 -82.02 -0.68
CA ARG A 492 19.75 -81.22 -0.53
C ARG A 492 19.94 -80.33 -1.78
N ILE A 493 19.55 -79.06 -1.71
CA ILE A 493 19.66 -78.12 -2.85
C ILE A 493 21.10 -77.57 -2.97
N ASP A 494 21.72 -77.78 -4.14
CA ASP A 494 23.02 -77.23 -4.54
C ASP A 494 22.99 -75.70 -4.64
N TRP A 495 23.66 -75.06 -3.67
CA TRP A 495 23.70 -73.60 -3.48
C TRP A 495 24.40 -72.86 -4.64
N LYS A 496 25.21 -73.52 -5.47
CA LYS A 496 25.90 -72.87 -6.60
C LYS A 496 24.96 -72.58 -7.77
N ARG A 497 24.02 -73.48 -8.06
CA ARG A 497 23.01 -73.31 -9.13
C ARG A 497 22.01 -72.20 -8.81
N LYS A 498 21.53 -72.16 -7.57
CA LYS A 498 20.58 -71.14 -7.07
C LYS A 498 21.17 -69.72 -7.09
N LYS A 499 22.49 -69.57 -6.87
CA LYS A 499 23.19 -68.27 -6.92
C LYS A 499 23.36 -67.75 -8.35
N ALA A 500 23.54 -68.65 -9.32
CA ALA A 500 23.62 -68.30 -10.74
C ALA A 500 22.27 -67.81 -11.29
N GLU A 501 21.17 -68.51 -10.95
CA GLU A 501 19.81 -68.11 -11.35
C GLU A 501 19.37 -66.76 -10.72
N ILE A 502 19.77 -66.49 -9.48
CA ILE A 502 19.52 -65.19 -8.84
C ILE A 502 20.33 -64.07 -9.50
N LYS A 503 21.54 -64.35 -10.00
CA LYS A 503 22.36 -63.36 -10.71
C LYS A 503 21.81 -63.06 -12.10
N GLU A 504 21.33 -64.08 -12.81
CA GLU A 504 20.73 -63.94 -14.13
C GLU A 504 19.36 -63.24 -14.08
N SER A 505 18.51 -63.58 -13.10
CA SER A 505 17.23 -62.89 -12.88
C SER A 505 17.41 -61.42 -12.50
N LYS A 506 18.46 -61.08 -11.73
CA LYS A 506 18.81 -59.67 -11.44
C LYS A 506 19.33 -58.92 -12.68
N LYS A 507 20.06 -59.59 -13.58
CA LYS A 507 20.51 -59.00 -14.85
C LYS A 507 19.32 -58.70 -15.77
N LYS A 508 18.42 -59.67 -15.97
CA LYS A 508 17.18 -59.51 -16.74
C LYS A 508 16.27 -58.41 -16.16
N ARG A 509 16.18 -58.27 -14.83
CA ARG A 509 15.44 -57.17 -14.18
C ARG A 509 16.08 -55.79 -14.39
N LYS A 510 17.40 -55.69 -14.51
CA LYS A 510 18.10 -54.43 -14.79
C LYS A 510 17.94 -54.02 -16.25
N GLU A 511 18.07 -54.97 -17.17
CA GLU A 511 17.85 -54.75 -18.61
C GLU A 511 16.39 -54.33 -18.89
N ALA A 512 15.41 -55.01 -18.29
CA ALA A 512 14.00 -54.62 -18.42
C ALA A 512 13.69 -53.22 -17.86
N LYS A 513 14.37 -52.81 -16.77
CA LYS A 513 14.24 -51.44 -16.24
C LYS A 513 14.85 -50.41 -17.19
N LEU A 514 16.01 -50.71 -17.79
CA LEU A 514 16.67 -49.81 -18.72
C LEU A 514 15.84 -49.65 -20.01
N ILE A 515 15.29 -50.74 -20.55
CA ILE A 515 14.40 -50.71 -21.71
C ILE A 515 13.14 -49.87 -21.42
N LYS A 516 12.51 -50.07 -20.26
CA LYS A 516 11.33 -49.30 -19.86
C LYS A 516 11.66 -47.80 -19.65
N GLN A 517 12.90 -47.49 -19.28
CA GLN A 517 13.37 -46.12 -19.09
C GLN A 517 13.64 -45.44 -20.45
N VAL A 518 14.21 -46.18 -21.41
CA VAL A 518 14.42 -45.73 -22.80
C VAL A 518 13.09 -45.59 -23.56
N GLU A 519 12.13 -46.51 -23.37
CA GLU A 519 10.78 -46.37 -23.93
C GLU A 519 10.05 -45.15 -23.38
N LYS A 520 10.18 -44.88 -22.08
CA LYS A 520 9.60 -43.68 -21.47
C LYS A 520 10.25 -42.40 -22.00
N GLN A 521 11.56 -42.44 -22.28
CA GLN A 521 12.29 -41.34 -22.91
C GLN A 521 11.83 -41.11 -24.35
N LYS A 522 11.70 -42.17 -25.15
CA LYS A 522 11.15 -42.09 -26.52
C LYS A 522 9.69 -41.61 -26.55
N GLN A 523 8.87 -42.02 -25.60
CA GLN A 523 7.49 -41.54 -25.47
C GLN A 523 7.43 -40.07 -25.04
N GLN A 524 8.36 -39.61 -24.21
CA GLN A 524 8.49 -38.20 -23.85
C GLN A 524 8.96 -37.37 -25.05
N GLU A 525 10.00 -37.81 -25.77
CA GLU A 525 10.50 -37.15 -26.97
C GLU A 525 9.41 -37.07 -28.06
N ALA A 526 8.67 -38.17 -28.30
CA ALA A 526 7.57 -38.18 -29.26
C ALA A 526 6.39 -37.29 -28.84
N ALA A 527 6.08 -37.20 -27.54
CA ALA A 527 5.05 -36.30 -27.03
C ALA A 527 5.49 -34.82 -27.05
N GLU A 528 6.79 -34.55 -26.97
CA GLU A 528 7.39 -33.21 -27.10
C GLU A 528 7.40 -32.76 -28.56
N GLN A 529 7.70 -33.67 -29.50
CA GLN A 529 7.60 -33.43 -30.94
C GLN A 529 6.16 -33.21 -31.41
N ALA A 530 5.20 -34.00 -30.92
CA ALA A 530 3.77 -33.81 -31.22
C ALA A 530 3.19 -32.51 -30.64
N LYS A 531 3.80 -31.95 -29.56
CA LYS A 531 3.45 -30.64 -29.01
C LYS A 531 4.10 -29.47 -29.74
N LEU A 532 5.24 -29.69 -30.40
CA LEU A 532 5.89 -28.68 -31.25
C LEU A 532 5.06 -28.42 -32.52
N GLU A 533 4.44 -29.47 -33.08
CA GLU A 533 3.62 -29.42 -34.29
C GLU A 533 2.23 -28.78 -34.10
N GLN A 534 1.79 -28.54 -32.86
CA GLN A 534 0.46 -27.99 -32.53
C GLN A 534 0.47 -26.51 -32.08
N ARG A 535 1.60 -25.80 -32.18
CA ARG A 535 1.66 -24.37 -31.78
C ARG A 535 1.16 -23.46 -32.90
N PRO A 536 0.27 -22.49 -32.61
CA PRO A 536 0.00 -21.41 -33.56
C PRO A 536 1.31 -20.65 -33.85
N SER A 537 1.59 -20.33 -35.11
CA SER A 537 2.81 -19.60 -35.47
C SER A 537 2.75 -18.20 -34.84
N LYS A 538 3.63 -17.94 -33.88
CA LYS A 538 3.83 -16.59 -33.35
C LYS A 538 4.64 -15.82 -34.40
N THR A 539 4.04 -14.86 -35.09
CA THR A 539 4.76 -13.98 -36.02
C THR A 539 5.39 -12.84 -35.22
N GLY A 540 6.69 -12.96 -34.95
CA GLY A 540 7.45 -11.92 -34.26
C GLY A 540 7.67 -10.67 -35.13
N ARG A 541 8.04 -9.55 -34.48
CA ARG A 541 8.32 -8.28 -35.16
C ARG A 541 9.81 -8.21 -35.51
N ALA A 542 10.14 -8.31 -36.80
CA ALA A 542 11.54 -8.27 -37.25
C ALA A 542 12.13 -6.85 -37.28
N HIS A 543 11.32 -5.83 -37.59
CA HIS A 543 11.75 -4.43 -37.71
C HIS A 543 11.80 -3.69 -36.36
N THR A 544 12.64 -2.67 -36.25
CA THR A 544 12.68 -1.75 -35.09
C THR A 544 12.15 -0.36 -35.45
N VAL A 545 11.62 0.33 -34.45
CA VAL A 545 11.20 1.73 -34.55
C VAL A 545 11.94 2.54 -33.49
N SER A 546 12.67 3.54 -33.94
CA SER A 546 13.52 4.39 -33.09
C SER A 546 13.02 5.82 -33.17
N ILE A 547 13.10 6.56 -32.08
CA ILE A 547 12.81 8.00 -32.09
C ILE A 547 14.02 8.79 -31.63
N ALA A 548 14.25 9.95 -32.24
CA ALA A 548 15.24 10.91 -31.76
C ALA A 548 14.56 12.22 -31.37
N LEU A 549 14.90 12.73 -30.20
CA LEU A 549 14.43 14.03 -29.71
C LEU A 549 15.53 14.76 -28.93
N PRO A 550 15.48 16.09 -28.88
CA PRO A 550 16.50 16.84 -28.17
C PRO A 550 16.23 16.89 -26.66
N GLY A 551 17.29 16.92 -25.86
CA GLY A 551 17.16 17.05 -24.40
C GLY A 551 16.60 18.40 -23.94
N SER A 552 16.70 19.43 -24.77
CA SER A 552 16.16 20.79 -24.54
C SER A 552 14.64 20.81 -24.33
N VAL A 553 13.92 19.74 -24.70
CA VAL A 553 12.50 19.56 -24.40
C VAL A 553 12.20 19.76 -22.91
N LEU A 554 13.13 19.36 -22.03
CA LEU A 554 12.98 19.58 -20.59
C LEU A 554 13.04 21.05 -20.17
N ASP A 555 13.59 21.94 -20.98
CA ASP A 555 13.70 23.36 -20.64
C ASP A 555 12.36 24.10 -20.76
N ASN A 556 11.34 23.46 -21.35
CA ASN A 556 9.97 23.96 -21.33
C ASN A 556 9.29 23.81 -19.94
N ALA A 557 9.86 23.00 -19.05
CA ALA A 557 9.34 22.76 -17.71
C ALA A 557 10.00 23.69 -16.68
N GLN A 558 9.19 24.37 -15.87
CA GLN A 558 9.64 25.44 -14.97
C GLN A 558 10.31 24.93 -13.69
N SER A 559 10.24 23.63 -13.41
CA SER A 559 10.81 23.02 -12.20
C SER A 559 11.35 21.62 -12.45
N THR A 560 12.23 21.13 -11.57
CA THR A 560 12.78 19.78 -11.65
C THR A 560 11.69 18.71 -11.56
N GLU A 561 10.64 18.94 -10.76
CA GLU A 561 9.47 18.08 -10.66
C GLU A 561 8.75 17.96 -12.00
N LEU A 562 8.50 19.08 -12.66
CA LEU A 562 7.84 19.13 -13.97
C LEU A 562 8.72 18.53 -15.07
N ARG A 563 10.04 18.73 -15.02
CA ARG A 563 11.02 18.07 -15.90
C ARG A 563 10.96 16.56 -15.76
N THR A 564 10.90 16.06 -14.53
CA THR A 564 10.72 14.62 -14.26
C THR A 564 9.38 14.12 -14.79
N TYR A 565 8.28 14.84 -14.54
CA TYR A 565 6.96 14.46 -15.04
C TYR A 565 6.91 14.40 -16.58
N LEU A 566 7.47 15.40 -17.26
CA LEU A 566 7.54 15.49 -18.72
C LEU A 566 8.34 14.33 -19.33
N ALA A 567 9.51 14.00 -18.77
CA ALA A 567 10.26 12.81 -19.17
C ALA A 567 9.43 11.52 -19.01
N GLY A 568 8.61 11.44 -17.96
CA GLY A 568 7.65 10.35 -17.75
C GLY A 568 6.56 10.26 -18.83
N GLN A 569 6.04 11.41 -19.31
CA GLN A 569 5.07 11.45 -20.40
C GLN A 569 5.67 10.92 -21.71
N ILE A 570 6.91 11.34 -22.03
CA ILE A 570 7.65 10.86 -23.20
C ILE A 570 7.88 9.34 -23.12
N ALA A 571 8.36 8.84 -21.98
CA ALA A 571 8.57 7.40 -21.76
C ALA A 571 7.28 6.59 -21.98
N ARG A 572 6.16 7.07 -21.44
CA ARG A 572 4.84 6.44 -21.61
C ARG A 572 4.39 6.43 -23.07
N ALA A 573 4.54 7.55 -23.79
CA ALA A 573 4.22 7.63 -25.21
C ALA A 573 5.03 6.60 -26.02
N CYS A 574 6.33 6.48 -25.74
CA CYS A 574 7.21 5.53 -26.42
C CYS A 574 6.77 4.07 -26.22
N VAL A 575 6.37 3.70 -25.00
CA VAL A 575 5.86 2.35 -24.71
C VAL A 575 4.53 2.07 -25.41
N VAL A 576 3.61 3.05 -25.43
CA VAL A 576 2.30 2.92 -26.10
C VAL A 576 2.46 2.55 -27.58
N PHE A 577 3.48 3.11 -28.24
CA PHE A 577 3.77 2.85 -29.66
C PHE A 577 4.89 1.84 -29.91
N SER A 578 5.30 1.08 -28.89
CA SER A 578 6.30 0.00 -29.01
C SER A 578 7.63 0.45 -29.62
N ILE A 579 8.10 1.64 -29.24
CA ILE A 579 9.40 2.19 -29.64
C ILE A 579 10.53 1.33 -29.05
N ASP A 580 11.51 0.96 -29.87
CA ASP A 580 12.64 0.09 -29.49
C ASP A 580 13.88 0.88 -29.02
N GLU A 581 14.08 2.10 -29.50
CA GLU A 581 15.20 2.97 -29.13
C GLU A 581 14.75 4.43 -29.00
N ILE A 582 15.17 5.09 -27.92
CA ILE A 582 15.04 6.55 -27.73
C ILE A 582 16.43 7.17 -27.77
N ILE A 583 16.69 8.01 -28.77
CA ILE A 583 17.91 8.79 -28.90
C ILE A 583 17.64 10.19 -28.34
N VAL A 584 18.41 10.58 -27.33
CA VAL A 584 18.40 11.94 -26.79
C VAL A 584 19.64 12.67 -27.32
N PHE A 585 19.44 13.59 -28.25
CA PHE A 585 20.55 14.37 -28.82
C PHE A 585 20.66 15.76 -28.18
N ASP A 586 21.87 16.31 -28.18
CA ASP A 586 22.10 17.69 -27.79
C ASP A 586 22.00 18.63 -28.99
N GLU A 587 21.29 19.73 -28.82
CA GLU A 587 21.15 20.80 -29.83
C GLU A 587 22.20 21.89 -29.65
N GLN A 588 22.88 21.95 -28.50
CA GLN A 588 23.86 22.99 -28.19
C GLN A 588 25.32 22.55 -28.45
N GLY A 589 25.53 21.27 -28.81
CA GLY A 589 26.84 20.73 -29.18
C GLY A 589 27.78 20.46 -28.01
N GLU A 590 27.28 20.21 -26.79
CA GLU A 590 28.10 19.71 -25.69
C GLU A 590 28.42 18.22 -25.92
N ASP A 591 29.71 17.84 -25.94
CA ASP A 591 30.14 16.44 -26.18
C ASP A 591 29.83 15.53 -24.98
N VAL A 592 28.57 15.13 -24.86
CA VAL A 592 28.04 14.35 -23.74
C VAL A 592 27.75 12.91 -24.16
N LYS A 593 28.67 12.00 -23.81
CA LYS A 593 28.59 10.57 -24.19
C LYS A 593 28.14 9.62 -23.07
N SER A 594 27.90 10.12 -21.86
CA SER A 594 27.58 9.28 -20.71
C SER A 594 26.51 9.89 -19.81
N VAL A 595 25.68 9.01 -19.24
CA VAL A 595 24.74 9.33 -18.15
C VAL A 595 25.40 9.28 -16.77
N GLU A 596 26.71 9.10 -16.66
CA GLU A 596 27.46 9.15 -15.39
C GLU A 596 28.03 10.57 -15.21
N GLY A 597 27.63 11.28 -14.14
CA GLY A 597 28.09 12.65 -13.88
C GLY A 597 27.32 13.38 -12.78
N GLU A 598 27.94 14.40 -12.17
CA GLU A 598 27.36 15.23 -11.10
C GLU A 598 26.27 16.17 -11.60
N PHE A 599 25.13 16.23 -10.88
CA PHE A 599 24.05 17.19 -11.14
C PHE A 599 24.46 18.61 -10.72
N LYS A 600 24.54 19.56 -11.67
CA LYS A 600 25.01 20.95 -11.43
C LYS A 600 23.90 21.99 -11.19
N GLY A 601 22.63 21.57 -11.10
CA GLY A 601 21.48 22.44 -10.81
C GLY A 601 20.59 22.79 -12.02
N VAL A 602 19.46 23.43 -11.76
CA VAL A 602 18.47 23.86 -12.77
C VAL A 602 18.88 25.21 -13.37
N GLY A 603 18.86 25.35 -14.71
CA GLY A 603 19.09 26.62 -15.40
C GLY A 603 20.55 26.95 -15.74
N LYS A 604 21.49 26.01 -15.57
CA LYS A 604 22.83 26.09 -16.19
C LYS A 604 22.80 25.27 -17.48
N LYS A 605 23.32 25.84 -18.57
CA LYS A 605 23.15 25.43 -19.98
C LYS A 605 23.62 24.02 -20.40
N GLY A 606 24.02 23.15 -19.48
CA GLY A 606 24.37 21.76 -19.78
C GLY A 606 23.66 20.79 -18.86
N HIS A 607 23.28 19.62 -19.39
CA HIS A 607 22.75 18.42 -18.71
C HIS A 607 21.24 18.11 -18.82
N ALA A 608 20.45 18.82 -19.64
CA ALA A 608 19.05 18.42 -19.91
C ALA A 608 18.96 17.04 -20.60
N CYS A 609 19.86 16.77 -21.55
CA CYS A 609 19.97 15.47 -22.23
C CYS A 609 20.27 14.33 -21.25
N ILE A 610 21.23 14.54 -20.33
CA ILE A 610 21.60 13.55 -19.31
C ILE A 610 20.43 13.25 -18.38
N GLN A 611 19.75 14.30 -17.91
CA GLN A 611 18.62 14.15 -17.01
C GLN A 611 17.49 13.38 -17.70
N LEU A 612 17.15 13.74 -18.93
CA LEU A 612 16.12 13.05 -19.71
C LEU A 612 16.50 11.58 -19.89
N ALA A 613 17.70 11.30 -20.41
CA ALA A 613 18.16 9.93 -20.67
C ALA A 613 18.16 9.07 -19.40
N ARG A 614 18.64 9.62 -18.27
CA ARG A 614 18.68 8.91 -16.98
C ARG A 614 17.28 8.57 -16.46
N ILE A 615 16.31 9.48 -16.60
CA ILE A 615 14.91 9.23 -16.19
C ILE A 615 14.27 8.18 -17.11
N LEU A 616 14.51 8.26 -18.42
CA LEU A 616 14.03 7.28 -19.39
C LEU A 616 14.57 5.87 -19.11
N GLN A 617 15.87 5.74 -18.82
CA GLN A 617 16.51 4.47 -18.43
C GLN A 617 15.94 3.92 -17.11
N TYR A 618 15.73 4.79 -16.12
CA TYR A 618 15.13 4.40 -14.85
C TYR A 618 13.71 3.87 -15.04
N LEU A 619 12.91 4.53 -15.89
CA LEU A 619 11.53 4.11 -16.15
C LEU A 619 11.46 2.79 -16.91
N GLU A 620 12.29 2.59 -17.94
CA GLU A 620 12.34 1.34 -18.68
C GLU A 620 12.72 0.14 -17.80
N CYS A 621 13.60 0.35 -16.82
CA CYS A 621 14.05 -0.74 -15.97
C CYS A 621 12.88 -1.29 -15.10
N PRO A 622 12.62 -2.62 -15.12
CA PRO A 622 11.61 -3.24 -14.26
C PRO A 622 11.81 -2.90 -12.79
N GLN A 623 10.71 -2.62 -12.08
CA GLN A 623 10.75 -2.05 -10.72
C GLN A 623 11.62 -2.84 -9.73
N TYR A 624 11.59 -4.18 -9.78
CA TYR A 624 12.38 -5.05 -8.91
C TYR A 624 13.89 -5.03 -9.22
N LEU A 625 14.28 -4.58 -10.41
CA LEU A 625 15.67 -4.45 -10.84
C LEU A 625 16.28 -3.07 -10.54
N ARG A 626 15.45 -2.03 -10.39
CA ARG A 626 15.92 -0.64 -10.24
C ARG A 626 16.91 -0.46 -9.09
N LYS A 627 16.70 -1.16 -7.97
CA LYS A 627 17.60 -1.10 -6.80
C LYS A 627 19.05 -1.57 -7.07
N PHE A 628 19.28 -2.30 -8.16
CA PHE A 628 20.60 -2.82 -8.52
C PHE A 628 21.32 -1.93 -9.54
N PHE A 629 20.57 -1.31 -10.45
CA PHE A 629 21.14 -0.52 -11.55
C PHE A 629 21.15 0.98 -11.30
N PHE A 630 20.29 1.48 -10.40
CA PHE A 630 20.13 2.91 -10.17
C PHE A 630 20.47 3.26 -8.72
N PRO A 631 21.69 3.80 -8.47
CA PRO A 631 21.99 4.40 -7.17
C PRO A 631 21.10 5.63 -6.93
N LYS A 632 21.00 6.07 -5.68
CA LYS A 632 20.29 7.31 -5.35
C LYS A 632 20.97 8.48 -6.07
N HIS A 633 20.23 9.16 -6.94
CA HIS A 633 20.74 10.25 -7.76
C HIS A 633 19.77 11.46 -7.72
N PRO A 634 20.26 12.72 -7.68
CA PRO A 634 19.41 13.91 -7.67
C PRO A 634 18.36 13.97 -8.79
N ASP A 635 18.72 13.59 -10.02
CA ASP A 635 17.79 13.54 -11.16
C ASP A 635 16.60 12.59 -10.96
N LEU A 636 16.75 11.60 -10.07
CA LEU A 636 15.73 10.62 -9.72
C LEU A 636 15.01 10.97 -8.40
N GLN A 637 15.27 12.14 -7.81
CA GLN A 637 14.66 12.54 -6.52
C GLN A 637 13.13 12.61 -6.58
N TYR A 638 12.57 12.91 -7.76
CA TYR A 638 11.13 12.95 -8.02
C TYR A 638 10.61 11.73 -8.76
N ALA A 639 11.36 10.61 -8.77
CA ALA A 639 10.94 9.38 -9.42
C ALA A 639 9.59 8.82 -8.89
N GLY A 640 9.16 9.24 -7.70
CA GLY A 640 7.84 8.93 -7.15
C GLY A 640 6.66 9.59 -7.87
N LEU A 641 6.90 10.61 -8.71
CA LEU A 641 5.88 11.24 -9.56
C LEU A 641 5.64 10.46 -10.86
N LEU A 642 6.53 9.52 -11.19
CA LEU A 642 6.51 8.82 -12.48
C LEU A 642 5.53 7.65 -12.44
N ASN A 643 4.59 7.64 -13.38
CA ASN A 643 3.69 6.52 -13.55
C ASN A 643 4.46 5.26 -14.02
N PRO A 644 4.09 4.05 -13.54
CA PRO A 644 4.61 2.80 -14.10
C PRO A 644 4.41 2.74 -15.61
N LEU A 645 5.38 2.17 -16.34
CA LEU A 645 5.22 1.94 -17.78
C LEU A 645 4.27 0.78 -18.05
N ASP A 646 4.18 -0.19 -17.14
CA ASP A 646 3.39 -1.43 -17.28
C ASP A 646 3.61 -2.13 -18.64
N SER A 647 4.86 -2.11 -19.12
CA SER A 647 5.27 -2.82 -20.33
C SER A 647 5.34 -4.34 -20.10
N PRO A 648 5.27 -5.18 -21.14
CA PRO A 648 5.23 -6.64 -20.98
C PRO A 648 6.43 -7.28 -20.26
N HIS A 649 7.55 -6.56 -20.08
CA HIS A 649 8.69 -7.00 -19.28
C HIS A 649 8.67 -6.50 -17.83
N HIS A 650 7.71 -5.65 -17.44
CA HIS A 650 7.47 -5.15 -16.07
C HIS A 650 6.58 -6.08 -15.26
N MET A 651 6.89 -7.38 -15.31
CA MET A 651 6.03 -8.43 -14.76
C MET A 651 5.95 -8.39 -13.23
N ARG A 652 4.74 -8.69 -12.72
CA ARG A 652 4.54 -8.91 -11.28
C ARG A 652 5.13 -10.26 -10.84
N ILE A 653 5.27 -10.45 -9.52
CA ILE A 653 5.93 -11.64 -8.95
C ILE A 653 5.21 -12.96 -9.29
N ASP A 654 3.89 -12.92 -9.46
CA ASP A 654 3.04 -14.08 -9.67
C ASP A 654 2.57 -14.25 -11.12
N GLU A 655 3.05 -13.39 -12.03
CA GLU A 655 2.64 -13.41 -13.43
C GLU A 655 3.44 -14.46 -14.23
N GLU A 656 2.80 -15.24 -15.08
CA GLU A 656 3.52 -16.22 -15.92
C GLU A 656 3.96 -15.56 -17.23
N SER A 657 5.19 -15.85 -17.66
CA SER A 657 5.76 -15.30 -18.90
C SER A 657 6.77 -16.28 -19.47
N GLU A 658 6.85 -16.34 -20.80
CA GLU A 658 7.90 -17.09 -21.51
C GLU A 658 9.28 -16.46 -21.30
N TYR A 659 9.34 -15.12 -21.24
CA TYR A 659 10.56 -14.36 -21.06
C TYR A 659 10.50 -13.51 -19.79
N ARG A 660 11.62 -13.35 -19.10
CA ARG A 660 11.75 -12.40 -17.98
C ARG A 660 13.11 -11.73 -17.96
N GLU A 661 13.12 -10.47 -17.56
CA GLU A 661 14.34 -9.76 -17.20
C GLU A 661 14.86 -10.23 -15.84
N GLY A 662 16.17 -10.14 -15.62
CA GLY A 662 16.74 -10.53 -14.35
C GLY A 662 18.16 -10.02 -14.14
N ILE A 663 18.65 -10.21 -12.91
CA ILE A 663 20.03 -9.88 -12.54
C ILE A 663 20.78 -11.13 -12.05
N VAL A 664 22.00 -11.31 -12.54
CA VAL A 664 22.86 -12.42 -12.11
C VAL A 664 23.31 -12.21 -10.66
N LEU A 665 23.03 -13.20 -9.81
CA LEU A 665 23.29 -13.16 -8.36
C LEU A 665 24.74 -13.53 -8.04
N GLU A 666 25.29 -12.87 -7.02
CA GLU A 666 26.59 -13.19 -6.43
C GLU A 666 26.46 -14.44 -5.52
N ARG A 667 26.24 -15.60 -6.13
CA ARG A 667 26.16 -16.88 -5.42
C ARG A 667 27.05 -17.93 -6.09
N PRO A 668 27.92 -18.62 -5.34
CA PRO A 668 28.80 -19.63 -5.91
C PRO A 668 27.98 -20.81 -6.44
N THR A 669 28.20 -21.14 -7.71
CA THR A 669 27.63 -22.33 -8.36
C THR A 669 28.73 -23.35 -8.65
N LYS A 670 28.39 -24.65 -8.63
CA LYS A 670 29.35 -25.70 -8.98
C LYS A 670 29.73 -25.54 -10.46
N GLN A 671 31.01 -25.76 -10.80
CA GLN A 671 31.51 -25.71 -12.17
C GLN A 671 30.61 -26.55 -13.10
N GLY A 672 30.13 -25.95 -14.19
CA GLY A 672 29.19 -26.57 -15.13
C GLY A 672 27.71 -26.53 -14.75
N LYS A 673 27.34 -25.92 -13.61
CA LYS A 673 25.96 -25.58 -13.25
C LYS A 673 25.85 -24.07 -13.29
N GLY A 674 25.30 -23.50 -14.37
CA GLY A 674 25.29 -22.05 -14.64
C GLY A 674 24.76 -21.17 -13.51
N SER A 675 24.92 -19.85 -13.68
CA SER A 675 24.66 -18.86 -12.64
C SER A 675 23.20 -18.84 -12.18
N LEU A 676 22.94 -18.24 -11.01
CA LEU A 676 21.58 -17.98 -10.53
C LEU A 676 21.19 -16.55 -10.90
N VAL A 677 19.96 -16.36 -11.34
CA VAL A 677 19.40 -15.08 -11.76
C VAL A 677 18.12 -14.81 -10.97
N ASN A 678 17.99 -13.59 -10.44
CA ASN A 678 16.74 -13.13 -9.88
C ASN A 678 15.91 -12.46 -10.98
N CYS A 679 14.84 -13.13 -11.42
CA CYS A 679 13.94 -12.65 -12.46
C CYS A 679 12.64 -12.02 -11.89
N GLY A 680 12.68 -11.49 -10.66
CA GLY A 680 11.51 -10.91 -10.00
C GLY A 680 10.43 -11.91 -9.60
N MET A 681 10.74 -13.21 -9.58
CA MET A 681 9.84 -14.31 -9.21
C MET A 681 10.09 -14.76 -7.77
N ARG A 682 9.17 -15.56 -7.20
CA ARG A 682 9.33 -16.17 -5.86
C ARG A 682 10.55 -17.10 -5.74
N LYS A 683 10.99 -17.68 -6.87
CA LYS A 683 12.13 -18.60 -6.94
C LYS A 683 13.16 -18.05 -7.91
N ASP A 684 14.44 -18.20 -7.56
CA ASP A 684 15.54 -17.85 -8.46
C ASP A 684 15.58 -18.81 -9.66
N VAL A 685 16.04 -18.31 -10.81
CA VAL A 685 16.17 -19.06 -12.05
C VAL A 685 17.64 -19.46 -12.23
N ARG A 686 17.89 -20.76 -12.42
CA ARG A 686 19.21 -21.24 -12.84
C ARG A 686 19.30 -21.17 -14.36
N ILE A 687 20.30 -20.45 -14.83
CA ILE A 687 20.59 -20.30 -16.27
C ILE A 687 21.59 -21.35 -16.77
N ASP A 688 21.66 -21.50 -18.09
CA ASP A 688 22.53 -22.40 -18.84
C ASP A 688 24.00 -21.92 -18.91
N LYS A 689 24.24 -20.62 -18.71
CA LYS A 689 25.56 -19.99 -18.83
C LYS A 689 26.15 -19.60 -17.47
N GLN A 690 27.48 -19.54 -17.39
CA GLN A 690 28.19 -18.94 -16.25
C GLN A 690 28.48 -17.47 -16.58
N LEU A 691 27.78 -16.56 -15.93
CA LEU A 691 27.87 -15.12 -16.16
C LEU A 691 28.36 -14.39 -14.90
N GLN A 692 28.97 -13.22 -15.10
CA GLN A 692 29.41 -12.33 -14.03
C GLN A 692 28.22 -11.81 -13.22
N ALA A 693 28.38 -11.75 -11.89
CA ALA A 693 27.37 -11.19 -11.00
C ALA A 693 27.11 -9.70 -11.30
N GLY A 694 25.86 -9.26 -11.14
CA GLY A 694 25.43 -7.89 -11.42
C GLY A 694 24.98 -7.63 -12.86
N LEU A 695 25.15 -8.58 -13.79
CA LEU A 695 24.74 -8.41 -15.17
C LEU A 695 23.21 -8.49 -15.33
N ARG A 696 22.61 -7.54 -16.08
CA ARG A 696 21.21 -7.62 -16.54
C ARG A 696 21.09 -8.62 -17.68
N VAL A 697 20.15 -9.55 -17.59
CA VAL A 697 19.96 -10.61 -18.58
C VAL A 697 18.48 -10.85 -18.88
N THR A 698 18.18 -11.19 -20.13
CA THR A 698 16.88 -11.70 -20.56
C THR A 698 16.90 -13.23 -20.51
N VAL A 699 15.95 -13.83 -19.80
CA VAL A 699 15.88 -15.28 -19.57
C VAL A 699 14.58 -15.82 -20.15
N GLN A 700 14.70 -16.78 -21.07
CA GLN A 700 13.57 -17.60 -21.51
C GLN A 700 13.36 -18.74 -20.50
N LEU A 701 12.17 -18.82 -19.92
CA LEU A 701 11.83 -19.84 -18.93
C LEU A 701 11.45 -21.16 -19.61
N ASN A 702 11.92 -22.28 -19.08
CA ASN A 702 11.53 -23.59 -19.59
C ASN A 702 10.03 -23.85 -19.31
N GLU A 703 9.31 -24.41 -20.27
CA GLU A 703 7.85 -24.59 -20.18
C GLU A 703 7.42 -25.60 -19.09
N THR A 704 8.26 -26.57 -18.77
CA THR A 704 8.02 -27.54 -17.69
C THR A 704 8.76 -27.13 -16.42
N GLN A 705 8.27 -26.08 -15.76
CA GLN A 705 8.73 -25.73 -14.42
C GLN A 705 8.23 -26.77 -13.40
N ASN A 706 9.14 -27.52 -12.77
CA ASN A 706 8.76 -28.42 -11.69
C ASN A 706 8.39 -27.61 -10.43
N GLN A 707 7.11 -27.63 -10.05
CA GLN A 707 6.59 -26.88 -8.90
C GLN A 707 7.23 -27.30 -7.57
N GLU A 708 7.68 -28.55 -7.44
CA GLU A 708 8.37 -29.07 -6.25
C GLU A 708 9.84 -28.65 -6.16
N SER A 709 10.42 -28.15 -7.26
CA SER A 709 11.81 -27.68 -7.27
C SER A 709 11.97 -26.38 -6.47
N LYS A 710 13.07 -26.27 -5.72
CA LYS A 710 13.44 -25.03 -4.99
C LYS A 710 13.82 -23.86 -5.92
N MET A 711 13.98 -24.11 -7.22
CA MET A 711 14.44 -23.14 -8.22
C MET A 711 13.88 -23.46 -9.60
N TYR A 712 13.74 -22.43 -10.43
CA TYR A 712 13.34 -22.55 -11.82
C TYR A 712 14.54 -22.73 -12.74
N LYS A 713 14.30 -23.15 -13.97
CA LYS A 713 15.33 -23.28 -15.03
C LYS A 713 14.97 -22.40 -16.22
N GLY A 714 15.98 -21.79 -16.82
CA GLY A 714 15.83 -20.98 -18.01
C GLY A 714 17.12 -20.91 -18.84
N VAL A 715 17.00 -20.34 -20.04
CA VAL A 715 18.10 -20.13 -20.99
C VAL A 715 18.28 -18.63 -21.20
N VAL A 716 19.53 -18.16 -21.22
CA VAL A 716 19.83 -16.76 -21.51
C VAL A 716 19.75 -16.51 -23.01
N VAL A 717 18.83 -15.65 -23.40
CA VAL A 717 18.58 -15.22 -24.78
C VAL A 717 18.98 -13.76 -24.98
N ALA A 718 19.13 -13.32 -26.23
CA ALA A 718 19.39 -11.92 -26.51
C ALA A 718 18.14 -11.06 -26.25
N PRO A 719 18.27 -9.78 -25.83
CA PRO A 719 17.12 -8.93 -25.49
C PRO A 719 16.13 -8.67 -26.63
N HIS A 720 16.52 -8.90 -27.90
CA HIS A 720 15.63 -8.76 -29.05
C HIS A 720 14.78 -10.01 -29.32
N VAL A 721 15.14 -11.17 -28.76
CA VAL A 721 14.44 -12.45 -28.99
C VAL A 721 12.96 -12.40 -28.60
N PRO A 722 12.55 -11.81 -27.45
CA PRO A 722 11.14 -11.66 -27.12
C PRO A 722 10.33 -10.92 -28.20
N ARG A 723 10.95 -9.98 -28.91
CA ARG A 723 10.35 -9.23 -30.03
C ARG A 723 10.35 -10.03 -31.33
N THR A 724 11.50 -10.55 -31.73
CA THR A 724 11.68 -11.18 -33.06
C THR A 724 11.08 -12.58 -33.15
N GLU A 725 11.05 -13.31 -32.04
CA GLU A 725 10.53 -14.68 -31.98
C GLU A 725 9.23 -14.75 -31.15
N GLY A 726 9.18 -14.01 -30.03
CA GLY A 726 8.03 -14.03 -29.11
C GLY A 726 6.86 -13.13 -29.50
N GLY A 727 7.06 -12.16 -30.40
CA GLY A 727 6.04 -11.16 -30.76
C GLY A 727 5.70 -10.17 -29.64
N LEU A 728 6.53 -10.08 -28.60
CA LEU A 728 6.32 -9.21 -27.44
C LEU A 728 7.10 -7.89 -27.57
N TYR A 729 6.51 -6.81 -27.10
CA TYR A 729 7.27 -5.58 -26.86
C TYR A 729 8.11 -5.72 -25.60
N TRP A 730 9.41 -5.42 -25.68
CA TRP A 730 10.39 -5.71 -24.62
C TRP A 730 11.11 -4.45 -24.07
N GLY A 731 10.41 -3.31 -24.10
CA GLY A 731 10.96 -2.02 -23.69
C GLY A 731 11.79 -1.32 -24.76
N TYR A 732 12.44 -0.24 -24.38
CA TYR A 732 13.30 0.57 -25.25
C TYR A 732 14.73 0.68 -24.72
N SER A 733 15.71 0.82 -25.59
CA SER A 733 17.04 1.32 -25.20
C SER A 733 17.05 2.85 -25.20
N VAL A 734 18.00 3.44 -24.46
CA VAL A 734 18.21 4.90 -24.46
C VAL A 734 19.65 5.18 -24.81
N ARG A 735 19.87 6.00 -25.84
CA ARG A 735 21.19 6.43 -26.32
C ARG A 735 21.32 7.94 -26.26
N LEU A 736 22.50 8.43 -25.88
CA LEU A 736 22.85 9.84 -25.98
C LEU A 736 23.60 10.08 -27.30
N ALA A 737 23.32 11.19 -27.96
CA ALA A 737 24.06 11.66 -29.11
C ALA A 737 24.51 13.11 -28.87
N SER A 738 25.75 13.45 -29.22
CA SER A 738 26.33 14.78 -28.98
C SER A 738 25.76 15.88 -29.89
N CYS A 739 25.13 15.49 -31.00
CA CYS A 739 24.54 16.38 -32.00
C CYS A 739 23.56 15.59 -32.90
N LEU A 740 22.88 16.29 -33.81
CA LEU A 740 21.92 15.66 -34.72
C LEU A 740 22.59 14.68 -35.69
N SER A 741 23.75 15.01 -36.26
CA SER A 741 24.52 14.11 -37.14
C SER A 741 24.95 12.82 -36.43
N ALA A 742 25.30 12.90 -35.14
CA ALA A 742 25.63 11.74 -34.30
C ALA A 742 24.44 10.79 -34.07
N VAL A 743 23.20 11.25 -34.26
CA VAL A 743 22.03 10.36 -34.26
C VAL A 743 22.18 9.31 -35.35
N PHE A 744 22.64 9.70 -36.54
CA PHE A 744 22.78 8.84 -37.71
C PHE A 744 24.10 8.07 -37.71
N THR A 745 25.22 8.76 -37.46
CA THR A 745 26.57 8.17 -37.61
C THR A 745 26.92 7.19 -36.51
N GLU A 746 26.38 7.36 -35.30
CA GLU A 746 26.57 6.47 -34.15
C GLU A 746 25.43 5.45 -33.98
N SER A 747 24.76 5.08 -35.08
CA SER A 747 23.71 4.07 -35.07
C SER A 747 24.22 2.73 -34.52
N PRO A 748 23.46 2.05 -33.63
CA PRO A 748 23.82 0.71 -33.15
C PRO A 748 23.64 -0.38 -34.23
N TYR A 749 23.03 -0.05 -35.36
CA TYR A 749 22.75 -0.97 -36.44
C TYR A 749 23.85 -0.91 -37.50
N LYS A 750 24.35 -2.08 -37.91
CA LYS A 750 25.47 -2.20 -38.88
C LYS A 750 25.17 -1.52 -40.22
N GLU A 751 23.91 -1.49 -40.63
CA GLU A 751 23.44 -0.89 -41.89
C GLU A 751 22.85 0.52 -41.69
N GLY A 752 22.95 1.07 -40.47
CA GLY A 752 22.29 2.32 -40.09
C GLY A 752 20.76 2.17 -39.98
N TYR A 753 20.07 3.31 -40.05
CA TYR A 753 18.62 3.37 -40.19
C TYR A 753 18.29 3.43 -41.68
N ASP A 754 17.57 2.43 -42.19
CA ASP A 754 17.25 2.28 -43.63
C ASP A 754 15.96 3.00 -44.04
N LEU A 755 15.23 3.56 -43.08
CA LEU A 755 14.16 4.52 -43.33
C LEU A 755 14.19 5.61 -42.25
N THR A 756 14.21 6.87 -42.68
CA THR A 756 14.31 8.04 -41.81
C THR A 756 13.19 9.03 -42.07
N ILE A 757 12.56 9.51 -41.00
CA ILE A 757 11.43 10.44 -41.05
C ILE A 757 11.73 11.65 -40.17
N GLY A 758 11.78 12.84 -40.75
CA GLY A 758 11.76 14.10 -40.00
C GLY A 758 10.33 14.61 -39.85
N THR A 759 9.97 15.12 -38.67
CA THR A 759 8.63 15.67 -38.41
C THR A 759 8.67 17.19 -38.29
N SER A 760 7.81 17.89 -39.04
CA SER A 760 7.73 19.36 -39.05
C SER A 760 6.43 19.84 -39.69
N GLU A 761 5.93 21.01 -39.27
CA GLU A 761 4.80 21.68 -39.93
C GLU A 761 5.09 22.01 -41.41
N ARG A 762 6.37 22.18 -41.76
CA ARG A 762 6.86 22.45 -43.13
C ARG A 762 6.95 21.21 -44.00
N GLY A 763 6.73 20.02 -43.43
CA GLY A 763 6.76 18.76 -44.17
C GLY A 763 5.56 18.54 -45.09
N SER A 764 5.66 17.53 -45.94
CA SER A 764 4.54 17.09 -46.78
C SER A 764 3.44 16.41 -45.94
N ASN A 765 2.18 16.44 -46.41
CA ASN A 765 1.07 15.88 -45.65
C ASN A 765 1.24 14.36 -45.46
N VAL A 766 1.30 13.92 -44.20
CA VAL A 766 1.46 12.51 -43.82
C VAL A 766 0.39 11.60 -44.43
N ASP A 767 -0.83 12.07 -44.67
CA ASP A 767 -1.92 11.24 -45.20
C ASP A 767 -1.58 10.68 -46.58
N GLN A 768 -0.81 11.44 -47.37
CA GLN A 768 -0.40 11.07 -48.73
C GLN A 768 0.87 10.23 -48.76
N SER A 769 1.57 10.05 -47.63
CA SER A 769 2.80 9.27 -47.59
C SER A 769 2.55 7.77 -47.51
N VAL A 770 3.43 6.99 -48.14
CA VAL A 770 3.46 5.53 -48.03
C VAL A 770 4.86 5.14 -47.56
N LEU A 771 4.94 4.23 -46.60
CA LEU A 771 6.22 3.75 -46.09
C LEU A 771 6.62 2.47 -46.83
N SER A 772 7.84 2.44 -47.35
CA SER A 772 8.44 1.22 -47.88
C SER A 772 8.76 0.24 -46.74
N PRO A 773 8.80 -1.08 -46.98
CA PRO A 773 9.29 -2.04 -45.99
C PRO A 773 10.70 -1.67 -45.51
N PHE A 774 10.93 -1.78 -44.21
CA PHE A 774 12.19 -1.37 -43.57
C PHE A 774 12.62 -2.35 -42.49
N LYS A 775 13.86 -2.24 -42.03
CA LYS A 775 14.40 -3.02 -40.92
C LYS A 775 14.56 -2.17 -39.65
N HIS A 776 14.95 -0.92 -39.79
CA HIS A 776 15.27 0.04 -38.74
C HIS A 776 14.74 1.44 -39.13
N LEU A 777 13.54 1.77 -38.66
CA LEU A 777 12.96 3.10 -38.83
C LEU A 777 13.48 4.06 -37.77
N LEU A 778 13.82 5.28 -38.17
CA LEU A 778 14.11 6.42 -37.29
C LEU A 778 13.11 7.55 -37.53
N VAL A 779 12.46 8.03 -36.47
CA VAL A 779 11.60 9.22 -36.50
C VAL A 779 12.22 10.32 -35.65
N VAL A 780 12.52 11.47 -36.25
CA VAL A 780 13.22 12.57 -35.59
C VAL A 780 12.27 13.74 -35.35
N PHE A 781 12.29 14.23 -34.11
CA PHE A 781 11.47 15.31 -33.62
C PHE A 781 12.33 16.53 -33.27
N GLY A 782 11.84 17.72 -33.59
CA GLY A 782 12.46 18.98 -33.20
C GLY A 782 12.18 19.35 -31.74
N GLY A 783 13.05 20.20 -31.19
CA GLY A 783 12.88 20.80 -29.87
C GLY A 783 12.03 22.07 -29.91
N LEU A 784 12.27 22.98 -28.98
CA LEU A 784 11.54 24.26 -28.88
C LEU A 784 11.65 25.13 -30.14
N GLN A 785 12.76 25.01 -30.88
CA GLN A 785 13.06 25.82 -32.06
C GLN A 785 12.91 25.05 -33.38
N GLY A 786 12.36 23.83 -33.34
CA GLY A 786 12.29 22.95 -34.51
C GLY A 786 13.60 22.23 -34.79
N LEU A 787 13.66 21.50 -35.91
CA LEU A 787 14.85 20.76 -36.34
C LEU A 787 15.90 21.68 -36.97
N GLU A 788 15.47 22.83 -37.47
CA GLU A 788 16.31 23.85 -38.10
C GLU A 788 17.41 24.32 -37.15
N ALA A 789 17.07 24.58 -35.89
CA ALA A 789 18.05 24.99 -34.89
C ALA A 789 19.12 23.92 -34.62
N SER A 790 18.74 22.64 -34.67
CA SER A 790 19.67 21.53 -34.50
C SER A 790 20.61 21.41 -35.70
N VAL A 791 20.12 21.67 -36.92
CA VAL A 791 20.91 21.66 -38.16
C VAL A 791 21.87 22.85 -38.19
N ASP A 792 21.40 24.06 -37.91
CA ASP A 792 22.21 25.28 -37.91
C ASP A 792 23.38 25.24 -36.90
N THR A 793 23.22 24.48 -35.82
CA THR A 793 24.24 24.37 -34.76
C THR A 793 25.24 23.22 -35.00
N ASP A 794 24.87 22.20 -35.78
CA ASP A 794 25.73 21.04 -36.03
C ASP A 794 26.74 21.31 -37.13
N GLN A 795 27.99 21.57 -36.73
CA GLN A 795 29.10 21.86 -37.65
C GLN A 795 29.45 20.72 -38.62
N ASN A 796 28.94 19.50 -38.39
CA ASN A 796 29.16 18.37 -39.29
C ASN A 796 28.12 18.30 -40.43
N LEU A 797 27.08 19.13 -40.39
CA LEU A 797 26.04 19.19 -41.40
C LEU A 797 26.25 20.43 -42.28
N ASP A 798 26.56 20.21 -43.56
CA ASP A 798 26.70 21.29 -44.56
C ASP A 798 25.39 21.51 -45.33
N VAL A 799 24.29 21.64 -44.59
CA VAL A 799 22.93 21.81 -45.15
C VAL A 799 22.14 22.79 -44.30
N SER A 800 21.31 23.62 -44.94
CA SER A 800 20.45 24.59 -44.24
C SER A 800 18.98 24.15 -44.16
N ASP A 801 18.57 23.19 -44.99
CA ASP A 801 17.22 22.64 -45.01
C ASP A 801 17.20 21.25 -44.36
N PRO A 802 16.56 21.07 -43.19
CA PRO A 802 16.51 19.76 -42.53
C PRO A 802 15.87 18.66 -43.37
N SER A 803 15.02 18.99 -44.36
CA SER A 803 14.32 17.95 -45.13
C SER A 803 15.27 17.04 -45.92
N VAL A 804 16.48 17.50 -46.25
CA VAL A 804 17.47 16.73 -47.01
C VAL A 804 18.15 15.63 -46.18
N LEU A 805 17.98 15.66 -44.85
CA LEU A 805 18.54 14.66 -43.93
C LEU A 805 17.68 13.40 -43.82
N PHE A 806 16.46 13.44 -44.37
CA PHE A 806 15.45 12.39 -44.17
C PHE A 806 14.92 11.87 -45.50
N ASP A 807 14.59 10.59 -45.55
CA ASP A 807 13.89 10.00 -46.68
C ASP A 807 12.49 10.60 -46.83
N LEU A 808 11.84 10.90 -45.71
CA LEU A 808 10.55 11.57 -45.65
C LEU A 808 10.57 12.72 -44.64
N TYR A 809 10.09 13.89 -45.07
CA TYR A 809 9.88 15.04 -44.19
C TYR A 809 8.39 15.36 -44.13
N LEU A 810 7.76 15.06 -42.99
CA LEU A 810 6.29 14.93 -42.89
C LEU A 810 5.68 15.92 -41.88
N ASN A 811 4.57 16.53 -42.27
CA ASN A 811 3.63 17.18 -41.38
C ASN A 811 2.60 16.15 -40.91
N THR A 812 2.71 15.75 -39.64
CA THR A 812 1.88 14.72 -39.03
C THR A 812 0.58 15.25 -38.41
N CYS A 813 0.38 16.58 -38.40
CA CYS A 813 -0.84 17.23 -37.93
C CYS A 813 -1.24 18.40 -38.87
N PRO A 814 -1.65 18.11 -40.13
CA PRO A 814 -2.08 19.15 -41.06
C PRO A 814 -3.26 19.96 -40.51
N GLY A 815 -3.23 21.28 -40.68
CA GLY A 815 -4.30 22.16 -40.20
C GLY A 815 -4.32 22.39 -38.68
N GLN A 816 -3.20 22.15 -37.98
CA GLN A 816 -3.06 22.46 -36.57
C GLN A 816 -3.44 23.93 -36.24
N GLY A 817 -4.17 24.13 -35.14
CA GLY A 817 -4.58 25.46 -34.68
C GLY A 817 -3.55 26.17 -33.80
N SER A 818 -2.51 25.47 -33.34
CA SER A 818 -1.40 26.03 -32.56
C SER A 818 -0.22 26.39 -33.47
N ARG A 819 0.52 27.45 -33.12
CA ARG A 819 1.76 27.83 -33.84
C ARG A 819 2.89 26.82 -33.65
N THR A 820 2.87 26.08 -32.55
CA THR A 820 3.87 25.04 -32.23
C THR A 820 3.17 23.87 -31.55
N ILE A 821 3.59 22.64 -31.84
CA ILE A 821 3.20 21.45 -31.09
C ILE A 821 4.38 21.08 -30.20
N ARG A 822 4.15 20.87 -28.90
CA ARG A 822 5.24 20.50 -27.99
C ARG A 822 5.70 19.08 -28.29
N THR A 823 6.98 18.79 -28.12
CA THR A 823 7.56 17.50 -28.53
C THR A 823 6.87 16.30 -27.88
N GLU A 824 6.47 16.39 -26.61
CA GLU A 824 5.71 15.34 -25.92
C GLU A 824 4.31 15.07 -26.53
N GLU A 825 3.68 16.09 -27.12
CA GLU A 825 2.41 15.98 -27.84
C GLU A 825 2.65 15.47 -29.26
N ALA A 826 3.70 15.98 -29.92
CA ALA A 826 4.08 15.61 -31.28
C ALA A 826 4.41 14.12 -31.39
N ILE A 827 5.08 13.53 -30.39
CA ILE A 827 5.35 12.09 -30.37
C ILE A 827 4.04 11.30 -30.41
N LEU A 828 3.05 11.65 -29.58
CA LEU A 828 1.77 10.95 -29.55
C LEU A 828 1.02 11.07 -30.87
N ILE A 829 0.95 12.29 -31.44
CA ILE A 829 0.25 12.56 -32.70
C ILE A 829 0.94 11.84 -33.85
N SER A 830 2.25 12.04 -34.03
CA SER A 830 3.03 11.45 -35.11
C SER A 830 3.01 9.93 -35.07
N MET A 831 3.21 9.32 -33.89
CA MET A 831 3.23 7.87 -33.79
C MET A 831 1.83 7.26 -33.93
N ALA A 832 0.77 7.94 -33.49
CA ALA A 832 -0.60 7.50 -33.75
C ALA A 832 -0.90 7.44 -35.26
N THR A 833 -0.48 8.48 -36.00
CA THR A 833 -0.69 8.56 -37.45
C THR A 833 0.20 7.57 -38.22
N LEU A 834 1.47 7.44 -37.83
CA LEU A 834 2.41 6.52 -38.49
C LEU A 834 2.14 5.05 -38.18
N ARG A 835 1.47 4.72 -37.07
CA ARG A 835 1.22 3.32 -36.65
C ARG A 835 0.57 2.48 -37.75
N GLN A 836 -0.45 3.01 -38.43
CA GLN A 836 -1.11 2.29 -39.52
C GLN A 836 -0.16 2.08 -40.69
N LYS A 837 0.55 3.14 -41.09
CA LYS A 837 1.48 3.12 -42.23
C LYS A 837 2.67 2.19 -41.99
N ILE A 838 3.17 2.11 -40.76
CA ILE A 838 4.22 1.15 -40.35
C ILE A 838 3.72 -0.28 -40.50
N ARG A 839 2.47 -0.57 -40.11
CA ARG A 839 1.89 -1.90 -40.28
C ARG A 839 1.70 -2.26 -41.75
N ASP A 840 1.20 -1.31 -42.55
CA ASP A 840 0.93 -1.51 -43.97
C ASP A 840 2.23 -1.74 -44.78
N ALA A 841 3.36 -1.20 -44.33
CA ALA A 841 4.67 -1.45 -44.93
C ALA A 841 5.09 -2.94 -44.91
N PHE A 842 4.43 -3.79 -44.11
CA PHE A 842 4.72 -5.23 -44.02
C PHE A 842 3.53 -6.13 -44.35
N SER A 843 2.36 -5.58 -44.72
CA SER A 843 1.17 -6.39 -45.01
C SER A 843 1.29 -7.19 -46.31
N ASP A 844 1.99 -6.68 -47.33
CA ASP A 844 2.16 -7.34 -48.64
C ASP A 844 3.17 -8.50 -48.65
N VAL A 845 3.99 -8.64 -47.60
CA VAL A 845 4.98 -9.72 -47.48
C VAL A 845 4.33 -11.05 -47.02
N SER A 846 3.09 -11.00 -46.53
CA SER A 846 2.37 -12.15 -45.98
C SER A 846 1.53 -12.93 -47.01
N SER A 847 1.39 -12.43 -48.24
CA SER A 847 0.65 -13.07 -49.34
C SER A 847 1.51 -13.90 -50.31
N SER A 848 2.82 -14.04 -50.07
CA SER A 848 3.75 -14.75 -50.96
C SER A 848 4.68 -15.74 -50.22
N SER A 849 4.17 -16.42 -49.19
CA SER A 849 4.87 -17.51 -48.50
C SER A 849 4.00 -18.75 -48.36
#